data_AF-A0A947NKL8-F1
#
_entry.id   AF-A0A947NKL8-F1
#
_cell.length_a   1.000
_cell.length_b   1.000
_cell.length_c   1.000
_cell.angle_alpha   90.00
_cell.angle_beta   90.00
_cell.angle_gamma   90.00
#
_symmetry.space_group_name_H-M   'P 1'
#
loop_
_entity.id
_entity.type
_entity.pdbx_description
1 polymer ?
#
loop_
_entity_poly.entity_id
_entity_poly.type
_entity_poly.pdbx_seq_one_letter_code
_entity_poly.pdbx_strand_id
1 'polypeptide(L)'
;MPNNNKQIQETKVKINIAQKIGLLVALFGGCFTALALLFIFFNTSSNFKPAEVPVTPTKIDIKYDRTVVASVLPSELGVDSIDEAKVESVVRSEAKYFASLQQYYNKIPVFGGRMIVYVNNGKTSFVKKTSHQNINIDTTTRLANKEAATAAKDSLKAIKAGYRERTINSAPDASLESFVYYDLTGQGAELNYSILIDEAIDDLISTEKLVIYSKYKKYSLAWQVQLPLIEIDGYPLQLTYFIDANSGQVIDVRNNILSQVWNVDGQVTGLEWEDPITDVNQQEMPFESNYVNLGTTQETTDTDGDYLFFGTSQTELSSLLEGPWAKVINIREAESNHTAIITEQATHNWNWDADDISYKDEESNAFYHVNRIHDYISDLGVTEMDFQMTTNVNYNNSCNAYYETEGPSLNFYKYGAGGYHICESTAVISDVIYHEYGHGIVHSLDPDLLFVGGYWDEPGNIHEALADYWACSVNNDPEMAEGFYTNKVTPLRYCNSDDTYPEDYSPEPHSGAQIISGILWDIRETMTSAILEPILIDALRLRPITFFEFAEALLVIDDTDADLSNGTPNITTICGAFSNHGIYAPSCAGYTSAPIASIINLEKNESVSGIVTVIGTVYPSQGSNLTSYTLSSDGMEVNTGSNPVFSGEIGTWDTRTLDDGLYTLTLTANDSSGQQSSVSVSLYVDNFNLNMLSGISDPPAVASKMLEADLNDTVYYKVAATYAGSAEGQCPQCSYRWFRNGAVVGAQSSPQYSTTLNGPYVAVRATVTSTFGGSDSIIVPAYTGNRQITTNPSYQEFPDISNNRIVYHDRRNTTLDEENLDIYLYDLNTNTESPVVTNNAGQWIPAIYGNTIVWEDYRINNDIEIYRREWPGSESRVTSNTAIQWNIAVAKDYIVWEDIRTGSQEIFYCNKNGSGCSASAPKVQVTNTPGRNALLPAVDGTRIVWMQRNYNNDLPWLNTYGIYTCDISLNGQAGGCLVGDQKLKVIEDTHYRGEPAVYGDTIVWMDTIDGNQQIYMCGFSLNGQKGGCLETDQKIRVSDTTSAKYYPEIWANYIIWLDFRDSNSSVYMHNLASGEEMPLIYSSSLKNNPDIGKEGAVWEIYSADYSNVDVYYQSLPLCGDADANGTVNISDATYLIGYVFGNNAVPYHGDVDANGKINISDVVYLIGYIFGADNPLCKPQEAYNPEAYENWTQDQVEAYLQEQQSQ
;
A
#
# COMPACT_ATOMS: atom_id res chain seq x y z
N MET A 1 33.60 6.50 45.94
CA MET A 1 33.63 7.84 46.59
C MET A 1 33.66 8.88 45.48
N PRO A 2 32.91 9.99 45.59
CA PRO A 2 31.48 10.04 45.94
C PRO A 2 30.75 11.09 45.04
N ASN A 3 29.43 11.26 44.92
CA ASN A 3 28.30 11.29 45.87
C ASN A 3 26.98 11.25 45.04
N ASN A 4 26.04 10.32 45.26
CA ASN A 4 24.97 10.28 46.28
C ASN A 4 23.74 11.17 45.93
N ASN A 5 22.46 10.80 46.07
CA ASN A 5 21.76 9.63 46.64
C ASN A 5 20.23 9.89 46.54
N LYS A 6 19.36 8.90 46.29
CA LYS A 6 18.61 8.15 47.33
C LYS A 6 17.48 7.25 46.78
N GLN A 7 17.49 6.03 47.32
CA GLN A 7 16.48 4.96 47.38
C GLN A 7 15.10 5.45 47.97
N ILE A 8 13.98 4.71 47.94
CA ILE A 8 13.70 3.41 48.60
C ILE A 8 12.45 2.70 48.04
N GLN A 9 12.55 1.37 48.07
CA GLN A 9 11.68 0.27 47.70
C GLN A 9 10.39 0.01 48.54
N GLU A 10 9.45 -0.63 47.83
CA GLU A 10 8.60 -1.81 48.15
C GLU A 10 7.75 -1.92 49.43
N THR A 11 6.45 -2.23 49.23
CA THR A 11 5.73 -3.27 49.99
C THR A 11 4.54 -3.88 49.19
N LYS A 12 4.67 -5.17 48.85
CA LYS A 12 3.70 -6.30 48.79
C LYS A 12 2.20 -6.14 48.43
N VAL A 13 1.80 -6.79 47.31
CA VAL A 13 0.92 -7.99 47.18
C VAL A 13 -0.45 -8.02 47.91
N LYS A 14 -1.59 -8.02 47.18
CA LYS A 14 -2.43 -9.20 46.75
C LYS A 14 -3.89 -8.85 46.29
N ILE A 15 -4.38 -9.55 45.24
CA ILE A 15 -5.80 -9.91 44.88
C ILE A 15 -6.64 -8.79 44.20
N ASN A 16 -7.38 -8.92 43.08
CA ASN A 16 -7.86 -10.01 42.20
C ASN A 16 -8.18 -9.40 40.81
N ILE A 17 -7.71 -9.94 39.69
CA ILE A 17 -8.37 -9.75 38.39
C ILE A 17 -8.20 -11.04 37.57
N ALA A 18 -9.20 -11.92 37.65
CA ALA A 18 -9.43 -12.99 36.69
C ALA A 18 -10.87 -13.51 36.85
N GLN A 19 -11.72 -13.25 35.85
CA GLN A 19 -12.59 -14.25 35.23
C GLN A 19 -13.20 -13.70 33.93
N LYS A 20 -12.58 -14.11 32.81
CA LYS A 20 -13.24 -14.29 31.51
C LYS A 20 -14.20 -15.49 31.60
N ILE A 21 -15.35 -15.39 30.95
CA ILE A 21 -15.97 -16.44 30.12
C ILE A 21 -16.61 -15.67 28.97
N GLY A 22 -16.40 -15.92 27.68
CA GLY A 22 -15.86 -17.09 27.01
C GLY A 22 -16.84 -17.56 25.95
N LEU A 23 -16.32 -17.74 24.72
CA LEU A 23 -16.80 -18.65 23.66
C LEU A 23 -18.10 -18.28 22.92
N LEU A 24 -18.31 -18.52 21.62
CA LEU A 24 -17.50 -19.04 20.50
C LEU A 24 -18.33 -18.84 19.20
N VAL A 25 -17.65 -18.48 18.12
CA VAL A 25 -17.80 -18.83 16.68
C VAL A 25 -19.05 -19.60 16.16
N ALA A 26 -19.50 -19.17 14.97
CA ALA A 26 -19.87 -19.95 13.75
C ALA A 26 -21.34 -19.99 13.24
N LEU A 27 -21.43 -19.53 11.97
CA LEU A 27 -22.07 -20.14 10.79
C LEU A 27 -23.59 -19.96 10.57
N PHE A 28 -23.88 -19.36 9.40
CA PHE A 28 -24.92 -19.66 8.41
C PHE A 28 -26.36 -19.96 8.86
N GLY A 29 -27.30 -19.30 8.16
CA GLY A 29 -28.45 -20.02 7.64
C GLY A 29 -29.80 -19.32 7.78
N GLY A 30 -30.17 -18.57 6.74
CA GLY A 30 -31.33 -18.96 5.94
C GLY A 30 -32.73 -18.69 6.47
N CYS A 31 -33.34 -17.66 5.87
CA CYS A 31 -34.52 -17.77 5.02
C CYS A 31 -35.93 -18.02 5.63
N PHE A 32 -36.87 -17.29 5.01
CA PHE A 32 -38.33 -17.48 4.91
C PHE A 32 -39.18 -17.12 6.15
N THR A 33 -40.32 -16.41 6.07
CA THR A 33 -41.29 -16.06 5.00
C THR A 33 -42.28 -15.05 5.65
N ALA A 34 -43.11 -14.21 5.01
CA ALA A 34 -43.66 -14.20 3.66
C ALA A 34 -44.29 -12.81 3.33
N LEU A 35 -44.15 -12.40 2.05
CA LEU A 35 -45.17 -11.98 1.07
C LEU A 35 -46.34 -11.07 1.51
N ALA A 36 -46.90 -10.14 0.72
CA ALA A 36 -46.69 -9.61 -0.63
C ALA A 36 -47.80 -8.55 -0.90
N LEU A 37 -47.73 -7.88 -2.07
CA LEU A 37 -48.75 -7.07 -2.79
C LEU A 37 -48.78 -5.56 -2.40
N LEU A 38 -48.73 -4.57 -3.30
CA LEU A 38 -48.90 -4.56 -4.76
C LEU A 38 -48.35 -3.23 -5.35
N PHE A 39 -47.76 -3.33 -6.54
CA PHE A 39 -47.46 -2.30 -7.54
C PHE A 39 -48.72 -1.57 -8.09
N ILE A 40 -48.49 -0.49 -8.89
CA ILE A 40 -49.29 0.12 -10.00
C ILE A 40 -49.58 1.64 -9.75
N PHE A 41 -49.35 2.66 -10.62
CA PHE A 41 -48.85 2.83 -12.00
C PHE A 41 -48.45 4.32 -12.24
N PHE A 42 -47.39 4.52 -13.05
CA PHE A 42 -47.05 5.54 -14.07
C PHE A 42 -47.60 7.00 -14.13
N ASN A 43 -46.62 7.92 -14.26
CA ASN A 43 -46.41 8.99 -15.27
C ASN A 43 -47.57 9.81 -15.85
N THR A 44 -47.37 11.14 -15.89
CA THR A 44 -47.22 11.91 -17.15
C THR A 44 -46.56 13.27 -16.90
N SER A 45 -45.58 13.59 -17.74
CA SER A 45 -44.90 14.88 -17.92
C SER A 45 -45.80 15.96 -18.53
N SER A 46 -45.55 17.24 -18.21
CA SER A 46 -45.30 18.32 -19.20
C SER A 46 -45.25 19.72 -18.58
N ASN A 47 -44.08 20.35 -18.68
CA ASN A 47 -43.79 21.71 -19.18
C ASN A 47 -44.14 23.01 -18.40
N PHE A 48 -43.05 23.80 -18.28
CA PHE A 48 -42.88 25.27 -18.32
C PHE A 48 -42.64 26.10 -17.02
N LYS A 49 -41.34 26.43 -16.86
CA LYS A 49 -40.67 27.68 -16.40
C LYS A 49 -40.91 28.20 -14.97
N PRO A 50 -39.84 28.48 -14.19
CA PRO A 50 -39.96 29.28 -12.98
C PRO A 50 -40.08 30.76 -13.37
N ALA A 51 -41.18 31.38 -12.94
CA ALA A 51 -41.29 32.81 -12.80
C ALA A 51 -41.02 33.15 -11.33
N GLU A 52 -40.11 34.08 -11.09
CA GLU A 52 -39.84 34.69 -9.79
C GLU A 52 -41.15 35.15 -9.13
N VAL A 53 -41.40 34.67 -7.91
CA VAL A 53 -42.39 35.27 -7.00
C VAL A 53 -41.78 35.36 -5.60
N PRO A 54 -41.94 36.51 -4.91
CA PRO A 54 -41.22 36.81 -3.68
C PRO A 54 -41.83 36.04 -2.51
N VAL A 55 -40.99 35.40 -1.70
CA VAL A 55 -41.44 34.75 -0.46
C VAL A 55 -41.82 35.83 0.54
N THR A 56 -43.12 36.10 0.65
CA THR A 56 -43.69 36.79 1.80
C THR A 56 -43.90 35.75 2.90
N PRO A 57 -43.53 35.99 4.17
CA PRO A 57 -43.68 35.00 5.23
C PRO A 57 -45.16 34.63 5.42
N THR A 58 -45.50 33.39 5.09
CA THR A 58 -46.83 32.84 5.36
C THR A 58 -47.06 32.80 6.86
N LYS A 59 -48.11 33.47 7.34
CA LYS A 59 -48.60 33.36 8.72
C LYS A 59 -48.79 31.89 9.10
N ILE A 60 -47.95 31.41 10.02
CA ILE A 60 -48.08 30.10 10.66
C ILE A 60 -49.42 30.06 11.42
N ASP A 61 -50.24 29.03 11.16
CA ASP A 61 -51.56 28.87 11.77
C ASP A 61 -51.44 28.28 13.19
N ILE A 62 -51.37 29.18 14.19
CA ILE A 62 -51.18 28.90 15.63
C ILE A 62 -52.28 27.99 16.23
N LYS A 63 -53.35 27.67 15.50
CA LYS A 63 -54.47 26.86 16.01
C LYS A 63 -54.20 25.36 16.05
N TYR A 64 -53.39 24.80 15.14
CA TYR A 64 -53.18 23.35 15.06
C TYR A 64 -52.24 22.80 16.16
N ASP A 65 -51.31 23.63 16.64
CA ASP A 65 -50.25 23.24 17.59
C ASP A 65 -50.71 23.10 19.05
N ARG A 66 -51.75 23.84 19.45
CA ARG A 66 -52.29 23.75 20.82
C ARG A 66 -52.95 22.41 21.12
N THR A 67 -53.50 21.75 20.12
CA THR A 67 -54.20 20.45 20.26
C THR A 67 -53.24 19.29 20.52
N VAL A 68 -52.04 19.32 19.96
CA VAL A 68 -51.01 18.28 20.18
C VAL A 68 -50.43 18.38 21.58
N VAL A 69 -50.09 19.60 22.04
CA VAL A 69 -49.55 19.84 23.40
C VAL A 69 -50.61 19.67 24.50
N ALA A 70 -51.87 19.99 24.23
CA ALA A 70 -52.96 19.79 25.19
C ALA A 70 -53.38 18.32 25.39
N SER A 71 -52.90 17.40 24.55
CA SER A 71 -53.17 15.97 24.66
C SER A 71 -52.26 15.24 25.68
N VAL A 72 -51.27 15.94 26.23
CA VAL A 72 -50.39 15.43 27.30
C VAL A 72 -51.16 15.35 28.63
N LEU A 73 -51.21 14.17 29.24
CA LEU A 73 -51.98 13.93 30.47
C LEU A 73 -51.35 14.66 31.68
N PRO A 74 -52.13 15.35 32.53
CA PRO A 74 -51.63 16.01 33.75
C PRO A 74 -50.83 15.08 34.69
N SER A 75 -51.16 13.79 34.69
CA SER A 75 -50.46 12.75 35.46
C SER A 75 -49.02 12.54 35.02
N GLU A 76 -48.68 12.74 33.74
CA GLU A 76 -47.30 12.62 33.24
C GLU A 76 -46.47 13.86 33.62
N LEU A 77 -47.12 15.02 33.75
CA LEU A 77 -46.50 16.28 34.16
C LEU A 77 -46.29 16.38 35.68
N GLY A 78 -46.97 15.54 36.47
CA GLY A 78 -46.93 15.59 37.94
C GLY A 78 -47.50 16.89 38.51
N VAL A 79 -48.55 17.42 37.89
CA VAL A 79 -49.40 18.51 38.38
C VAL A 79 -50.83 18.00 38.46
N ASP A 80 -51.62 18.45 39.46
CA ASP A 80 -52.92 17.83 39.76
C ASP A 80 -53.99 18.20 38.71
N SER A 81 -53.77 19.27 37.93
CA SER A 81 -54.63 19.63 36.78
C SER A 81 -53.93 20.50 35.74
N ILE A 82 -54.46 20.55 34.51
CA ILE A 82 -53.97 21.44 33.44
C ILE A 82 -54.15 22.93 33.78
N ASP A 83 -55.08 23.27 34.68
CA ASP A 83 -55.27 24.65 35.17
C ASP A 83 -54.08 25.14 36.01
N GLU A 84 -53.24 24.23 36.51
CA GLU A 84 -52.00 24.51 37.23
C GLU A 84 -50.78 24.66 36.30
N ALA A 85 -50.92 24.50 34.98
CA ALA A 85 -49.83 24.69 34.02
C ALA A 85 -50.32 25.21 32.65
N LYS A 86 -49.93 26.42 32.25
CA LYS A 86 -50.33 27.02 30.96
C LYS A 86 -49.18 27.09 29.97
N VAL A 87 -49.44 26.73 28.71
CA VAL A 87 -48.49 26.84 27.60
C VAL A 87 -48.16 28.32 27.34
N GLU A 88 -46.88 28.70 27.44
CA GLU A 88 -46.38 30.05 27.12
C GLU A 88 -45.93 30.15 25.66
N SER A 89 -45.21 29.16 25.15
CA SER A 89 -44.71 29.13 23.77
C SER A 89 -44.56 27.70 23.24
N VAL A 90 -44.64 27.56 21.92
CA VAL A 90 -44.36 26.31 21.18
C VAL A 90 -43.45 26.66 20.01
N VAL A 91 -42.35 25.93 19.85
CA VAL A 91 -41.40 26.05 18.73
C VAL A 91 -41.34 24.71 18.00
N ARG A 92 -41.43 24.74 16.67
CA ARG A 92 -41.38 23.56 15.80
C ARG A 92 -40.06 23.53 15.03
N SER A 93 -39.42 22.36 15.00
CA SER A 93 -38.36 22.01 14.07
C SER A 93 -38.71 20.64 13.48
N GLU A 94 -39.05 20.59 12.19
CA GLU A 94 -39.47 19.36 11.48
C GLU A 94 -40.64 18.60 12.16
N ALA A 95 -40.44 17.32 12.53
CA ALA A 95 -41.39 16.45 13.25
C ALA A 95 -41.27 16.54 14.79
N LYS A 96 -40.48 17.50 15.29
CA LYS A 96 -40.17 17.70 16.71
C LYS A 96 -40.83 19.00 17.23
N TYR A 97 -41.48 18.92 18.39
CA TYR A 97 -42.11 20.06 19.07
C TYR A 97 -41.45 20.34 20.42
N PHE A 98 -41.19 21.60 20.70
CA PHE A 98 -40.75 22.09 22.02
C PHE A 98 -41.83 23.01 22.60
N ALA A 99 -42.39 22.65 23.75
CA ALA A 99 -43.39 23.46 24.45
C ALA A 99 -42.88 23.91 25.83
N SER A 100 -43.00 25.21 26.11
CA SER A 100 -42.73 25.79 27.42
C SER A 100 -44.04 26.00 28.18
N LEU A 101 -44.15 25.48 29.40
CA LEU A 101 -45.32 25.64 30.27
C LEU A 101 -44.95 26.35 31.58
N GLN A 102 -45.81 27.27 32.01
CA GLN A 102 -45.72 28.00 33.27
C GLN A 102 -46.68 27.44 34.32
N GLN A 103 -46.16 27.09 35.49
CA GLN A 103 -46.94 26.59 36.63
C GLN A 103 -47.70 27.72 37.33
N TYR A 104 -48.92 27.43 37.79
CA TYR A 104 -49.78 28.30 38.59
C TYR A 104 -50.25 27.59 39.87
N TYR A 105 -50.46 28.35 40.94
CA TYR A 105 -51.13 27.92 42.17
C TYR A 105 -52.19 28.95 42.54
N ASN A 106 -53.46 28.53 42.69
CA ASN A 106 -54.61 29.43 42.87
C ASN A 106 -54.67 30.58 41.84
N LYS A 107 -54.38 30.30 40.56
CA LYS A 107 -54.30 31.27 39.44
C LYS A 107 -53.16 32.29 39.54
N ILE A 108 -52.26 32.16 40.50
CA ILE A 108 -51.06 32.99 40.65
C ILE A 108 -49.86 32.22 40.07
N PRO A 109 -49.05 32.81 39.18
CA PRO A 109 -47.91 32.13 38.58
C PRO A 109 -46.83 31.82 39.63
N VAL A 110 -46.28 30.60 39.57
CA VAL A 110 -45.15 30.19 40.42
C VAL A 110 -43.85 30.61 39.75
N PHE A 111 -43.09 31.52 40.38
CA PHE A 111 -41.85 32.02 39.83
C PHE A 111 -40.79 30.91 39.72
N GLY A 112 -40.23 30.72 38.53
CA GLY A 112 -39.30 29.62 38.23
C GLY A 112 -39.97 28.26 37.98
N GLY A 113 -41.28 28.14 38.21
CA GLY A 113 -42.08 26.95 37.94
C GLY A 113 -42.30 26.74 36.45
N ARG A 114 -41.28 26.29 35.72
CA ARG A 114 -41.34 26.01 34.28
C ARG A 114 -41.16 24.53 33.96
N MET A 115 -41.86 24.09 32.93
CA MET A 115 -41.73 22.74 32.36
C MET A 115 -41.46 22.86 30.87
N ILE A 116 -40.42 22.19 30.38
CA ILE A 116 -40.11 22.09 28.95
C ILE A 116 -40.41 20.67 28.51
N VAL A 117 -41.34 20.54 27.56
CA VAL A 117 -41.78 19.27 26.99
C VAL A 117 -41.27 19.18 25.56
N TYR A 118 -40.61 18.06 25.25
CA TYR A 118 -40.23 17.69 23.90
C TYR A 118 -41.15 16.59 23.40
N VAL A 119 -41.65 16.73 22.18
CA VAL A 119 -42.51 15.73 21.53
C VAL A 119 -41.89 15.36 20.19
N ASN A 120 -41.61 14.09 19.99
CA ASN A 120 -41.10 13.55 18.73
C ASN A 120 -41.99 12.37 18.30
N ASN A 121 -42.59 12.45 17.11
CA ASN A 121 -43.49 11.43 16.55
C ASN A 121 -44.60 10.96 17.54
N GLY A 122 -45.21 11.89 18.26
CA GLY A 122 -46.27 11.62 19.23
C GLY A 122 -45.81 11.01 20.57
N LYS A 123 -44.51 10.76 20.76
CA LYS A 123 -43.93 10.38 22.05
C LYS A 123 -43.37 11.61 22.78
N THR A 124 -43.82 11.81 24.02
CA THR A 124 -43.34 12.84 24.94
C THR A 124 -42.06 12.37 25.66
N SER A 125 -41.03 13.21 25.65
CA SER A 125 -39.89 13.07 26.57
C SER A 125 -39.58 14.40 27.24
N PHE A 126 -39.13 14.34 28.49
CA PHE A 126 -38.90 15.52 29.32
C PHE A 126 -37.48 16.03 29.15
N VAL A 127 -37.33 17.32 28.86
CA VAL A 127 -36.02 17.98 28.76
C VAL A 127 -35.64 18.63 30.10
N LYS A 128 -36.59 19.33 30.74
CA LYS A 128 -36.34 20.00 32.03
C LYS A 128 -37.63 20.25 32.81
N LYS A 129 -37.66 19.80 34.07
CA LYS A 129 -38.80 19.99 35.00
C LYS A 129 -38.36 20.77 36.24
N THR A 130 -38.87 21.98 36.38
CA THR A 130 -38.69 22.82 37.59
C THR A 130 -40.03 22.99 38.31
N SER A 131 -40.78 21.89 38.49
CA SER A 131 -42.10 21.95 39.15
C SER A 131 -41.94 22.10 40.66
N HIS A 132 -42.69 23.02 41.24
CA HIS A 132 -42.79 23.17 42.69
C HIS A 132 -43.95 22.36 43.23
N GLN A 133 -43.65 21.36 44.06
CA GLN A 133 -44.62 20.43 44.64
C GLN A 133 -45.01 20.86 46.07
N ASN A 134 -46.22 20.49 46.51
CA ASN A 134 -46.76 20.75 47.87
C ASN A 134 -46.82 22.24 48.27
N ILE A 135 -47.20 23.12 47.34
CA ILE A 135 -47.44 24.53 47.66
C ILE A 135 -48.70 24.61 48.54
N ASN A 136 -48.57 25.12 49.77
CA ASN A 136 -49.69 25.34 50.68
C ASN A 136 -49.48 26.67 51.42
N ILE A 137 -49.91 27.76 50.79
CA ILE A 137 -49.75 29.12 51.32
C ILE A 137 -51.04 29.94 51.16
N ASP A 138 -51.23 30.92 52.04
CA ASP A 138 -52.29 31.92 51.93
C ASP A 138 -52.02 32.83 50.72
N THR A 139 -52.95 32.85 49.76
CA THR A 139 -52.86 33.64 48.53
C THR A 139 -53.60 34.98 48.62
N THR A 140 -54.02 35.38 49.82
CA THR A 140 -54.67 36.68 50.07
C THR A 140 -53.61 37.77 50.16
N THR A 141 -53.59 38.73 49.23
CA THR A 141 -52.69 39.90 49.28
C THR A 141 -53.15 40.90 50.33
N ARG A 142 -52.26 41.35 51.22
CA ARG A 142 -52.55 42.40 52.23
C ARG A 142 -51.81 43.71 51.98
N LEU A 143 -50.80 43.69 51.10
CA LEU A 143 -50.02 44.83 50.66
C LEU A 143 -50.38 45.20 49.21
N ALA A 144 -50.59 46.48 48.94
CA ALA A 144 -50.85 46.94 47.57
C ALA A 144 -49.58 46.93 46.71
N ASN A 145 -49.71 46.73 45.39
CA ASN A 145 -48.57 46.72 44.47
C ASN A 145 -47.72 48.00 44.53
N LYS A 146 -48.35 49.17 44.71
CA LYS A 146 -47.65 50.45 44.87
C LYS A 146 -46.77 50.50 46.13
N GLU A 147 -47.21 49.89 47.22
CA GLU A 147 -46.43 49.83 48.47
C GLU A 147 -45.24 48.88 48.33
N ALA A 148 -45.39 47.79 47.56
CA ALA A 148 -44.26 46.94 47.17
C ALA A 148 -43.26 47.71 46.29
N ALA A 149 -43.73 48.48 45.31
CA ALA A 149 -42.86 49.33 44.49
C ALA A 149 -42.05 50.33 45.34
N THR A 150 -42.68 50.94 46.34
CA THR A 150 -42.00 51.81 47.31
C THR A 150 -40.94 51.04 48.11
N ALA A 151 -41.26 49.84 48.63
CA ALA A 151 -40.30 49.03 49.38
C ALA A 151 -39.08 48.59 48.53
N ALA A 152 -39.26 48.31 47.23
CA ALA A 152 -38.14 48.05 46.31
C ALA A 152 -37.22 49.27 46.17
N LYS A 153 -37.80 50.45 45.94
CA LYS A 153 -37.08 51.72 45.79
C LYS A 153 -36.35 52.13 47.07
N ASP A 154 -36.99 51.98 48.23
CA ASP A 154 -36.36 52.27 49.53
C ASP A 154 -35.22 51.30 49.84
N SER A 155 -35.35 50.03 49.47
CA SER A 155 -34.24 49.07 49.54
C SER A 155 -33.07 49.47 48.61
N LEU A 156 -33.34 49.96 47.40
CA LEU A 156 -32.29 50.46 46.49
C LEU A 156 -31.59 51.72 47.06
N LYS A 157 -32.35 52.64 47.68
CA LYS A 157 -31.79 53.79 48.40
C LYS A 157 -30.87 53.36 49.55
N ALA A 158 -31.26 52.33 50.31
CA ALA A 158 -30.45 51.79 51.40
C ALA A 158 -29.13 51.17 50.90
N ILE A 159 -29.16 50.47 49.76
CA ILE A 159 -27.94 49.95 49.09
C ILE A 159 -27.04 51.10 48.65
N LYS A 160 -27.61 52.17 48.06
CA LYS A 160 -26.88 53.41 47.70
C LYS A 160 -26.23 54.07 48.92
N ALA A 161 -26.90 54.06 50.08
CA ALA A 161 -26.37 54.65 51.32
C ALA A 161 -25.29 53.78 51.98
N GLY A 162 -25.43 52.45 51.99
CA GLY A 162 -24.46 51.52 52.58
C GLY A 162 -23.10 51.46 51.87
N TYR A 163 -23.04 51.87 50.60
CA TYR A 163 -21.79 52.06 49.86
C TYR A 163 -20.96 53.27 50.36
N ARG A 164 -21.59 54.27 51.00
CA ARG A 164 -20.90 55.45 51.54
C ARG A 164 -20.22 55.21 52.90
N GLU A 165 -20.62 54.17 53.65
CA GLU A 165 -20.11 53.93 55.02
C GLU A 165 -18.95 52.91 55.10
N ARG A 166 -18.62 52.16 54.04
CA ARG A 166 -17.46 51.26 54.04
C ARG A 166 -16.11 51.96 53.95
N THR A 167 -16.09 53.25 53.64
CA THR A 167 -14.92 54.11 53.76
C THR A 167 -15.04 54.87 55.08
N ILE A 168 -14.71 54.23 56.21
CA ILE A 168 -14.14 54.81 57.45
C ILE A 168 -14.08 53.69 58.54
N ASN A 169 -12.86 53.15 58.73
CA ASN A 169 -12.28 52.50 59.92
C ASN A 169 -12.97 51.32 60.68
N SER A 170 -12.20 50.23 60.79
CA SER A 170 -12.16 49.15 61.82
C SER A 170 -13.10 47.93 61.70
N ALA A 171 -12.50 46.73 61.72
CA ALA A 171 -13.11 45.45 62.07
C ALA A 171 -13.08 45.24 63.61
N PRO A 172 -13.74 44.23 64.23
CA PRO A 172 -14.59 43.15 63.70
C PRO A 172 -15.94 42.95 64.45
N ASP A 173 -17.00 42.45 63.81
CA ASP A 173 -17.93 41.50 64.46
C ASP A 173 -18.73 40.69 63.41
N ALA A 174 -18.90 39.41 63.69
CA ALA A 174 -19.53 38.43 62.82
C ALA A 174 -21.03 38.33 63.15
N SER A 175 -21.92 38.66 62.20
CA SER A 175 -23.31 38.12 62.10
C SER A 175 -24.20 38.76 61.01
N LEU A 176 -23.66 39.13 59.85
CA LEU A 176 -24.46 39.38 58.65
C LEU A 176 -23.87 38.54 57.51
N GLU A 177 -24.57 37.46 57.17
CA GLU A 177 -24.20 36.54 56.10
C GLU A 177 -23.91 37.32 54.81
N SER A 178 -22.69 37.08 54.32
CA SER A 178 -22.02 37.71 53.21
C SER A 178 -22.82 37.60 51.91
N PHE A 179 -23.17 38.75 51.33
CA PHE A 179 -23.31 38.91 49.89
C PHE A 179 -21.93 38.71 49.27
N VAL A 180 -21.63 37.47 48.85
CA VAL A 180 -20.41 37.14 48.12
C VAL A 180 -20.70 37.31 46.63
N TYR A 181 -20.12 38.34 46.04
CA TYR A 181 -19.75 38.32 44.63
C TYR A 181 -18.53 37.40 44.52
N TYR A 182 -18.66 36.28 43.79
CA TYR A 182 -17.49 35.60 43.26
C TYR A 182 -17.08 36.32 41.98
N ASP A 183 -16.02 37.11 42.10
CA ASP A 183 -15.09 37.45 41.03
C ASP A 183 -14.41 36.15 40.55
N LEU A 184 -14.40 35.91 39.24
CA LEU A 184 -13.70 34.80 38.58
C LEU A 184 -12.46 35.24 37.80
N THR A 185 -11.96 36.47 37.97
CA THR A 185 -10.68 36.88 37.37
C THR A 185 -9.46 36.83 38.30
N GLY A 186 -9.63 36.54 39.59
CA GLY A 186 -8.49 36.18 40.45
C GLY A 186 -7.34 37.20 40.48
N GLN A 187 -7.59 38.47 40.18
CA GLN A 187 -6.59 39.53 40.32
C GLN A 187 -7.23 40.76 40.99
N GLY A 188 -6.73 41.05 42.19
CA GLY A 188 -7.15 42.22 42.94
C GLY A 188 -6.74 43.50 42.24
N ALA A 189 -7.73 44.29 41.82
CA ALA A 189 -7.58 45.71 41.57
C ALA A 189 -8.52 46.47 42.51
N GLU A 190 -7.96 47.23 43.45
CA GLU A 190 -8.71 48.24 44.21
C GLU A 190 -9.20 49.32 43.24
N LEU A 191 -10.52 49.44 43.06
CA LEU A 191 -11.13 50.54 42.32
C LEU A 191 -11.93 51.43 43.27
N ASN A 192 -11.40 52.64 43.52
CA ASN A 192 -12.08 53.75 44.18
C ASN A 192 -13.04 54.41 43.18
N TYR A 193 -14.35 54.16 43.30
CA TYR A 193 -15.37 54.95 42.60
C TYR A 193 -16.35 55.60 43.58
N SER A 194 -16.61 56.89 43.34
CA SER A 194 -17.59 57.71 44.04
C SER A 194 -18.92 57.71 43.28
N ILE A 195 -19.95 57.07 43.84
CA ILE A 195 -21.26 56.87 43.21
C ILE A 195 -22.00 58.20 42.99
N LEU A 196 -22.23 58.55 41.73
CA LEU A 196 -23.18 59.59 41.29
C LEU A 196 -24.35 58.91 40.57
N ILE A 197 -25.46 58.69 41.28
CA ILE A 197 -26.75 58.43 40.63
C ILE A 197 -27.47 59.78 40.57
N ASP A 198 -27.57 60.35 39.37
CA ASP A 198 -28.23 61.64 39.09
C ASP A 198 -29.77 61.52 38.98
N GLU A 199 -30.32 60.32 38.87
CA GLU A 199 -31.79 60.12 38.88
C GLU A 199 -32.36 59.98 40.29
N ALA A 200 -33.49 60.65 40.55
CA ALA A 200 -34.27 60.46 41.76
C ALA A 200 -34.88 59.05 41.74
N ILE A 201 -34.35 58.13 42.56
CA ILE A 201 -34.82 56.73 42.68
C ILE A 201 -36.35 56.62 42.83
N ASP A 202 -36.99 57.65 43.39
CA ASP A 202 -38.45 57.74 43.53
C ASP A 202 -39.21 57.75 42.19
N ASP A 203 -38.59 58.22 41.11
CA ASP A 203 -39.22 58.38 39.80
C ASP A 203 -39.11 57.15 38.89
N LEU A 204 -38.34 56.13 39.30
CA LEU A 204 -38.17 54.89 38.52
C LEU A 204 -39.52 54.19 38.28
N ILE A 205 -39.86 53.91 37.02
CA ILE A 205 -41.09 53.22 36.67
C ILE A 205 -40.87 51.71 36.79
N SER A 206 -41.44 51.10 37.82
CA SER A 206 -41.37 49.65 38.05
C SER A 206 -42.53 48.90 37.40
N THR A 207 -42.35 47.59 37.23
CA THR A 207 -43.44 46.67 36.90
C THR A 207 -43.67 45.72 38.07
N GLU A 208 -44.92 45.57 38.51
CA GLU A 208 -45.27 44.70 39.63
C GLU A 208 -46.15 43.54 39.17
N LYS A 209 -45.70 42.31 39.45
CA LYS A 209 -46.45 41.09 39.18
C LYS A 209 -46.57 40.27 40.46
N LEU A 210 -47.77 39.79 40.77
CA LEU A 210 -47.97 38.89 41.90
C LEU A 210 -47.54 37.47 41.51
N VAL A 211 -46.66 36.86 42.31
CA VAL A 211 -46.10 35.53 42.07
C VAL A 211 -46.05 34.70 43.36
N ILE A 212 -46.00 33.38 43.22
CA ILE A 212 -45.56 32.50 44.30
C ILE A 212 -44.05 32.34 44.16
N TYR A 213 -43.28 32.81 45.15
CA TYR A 213 -41.82 32.75 45.15
C TYR A 213 -41.33 31.69 46.14
N SER A 214 -40.30 30.93 45.77
CA SER A 214 -39.67 29.94 46.64
C SER A 214 -38.21 30.31 46.91
N LYS A 215 -37.85 30.51 48.18
CA LYS A 215 -36.47 30.67 48.64
C LYS A 215 -36.15 29.62 49.70
N TYR A 216 -35.09 28.83 49.49
CA TYR A 216 -34.70 27.71 50.36
C TYR A 216 -35.85 26.73 50.71
N LYS A 217 -36.68 26.39 49.70
CA LYS A 217 -37.87 25.52 49.82
C LYS A 217 -38.99 26.05 50.73
N LYS A 218 -38.96 27.33 51.12
CA LYS A 218 -40.11 28.03 51.72
C LYS A 218 -40.81 28.85 50.66
N TYR A 219 -42.14 28.71 50.58
CA TYR A 219 -42.99 29.42 49.64
C TYR A 219 -43.57 30.68 50.30
N SER A 220 -43.54 31.79 49.57
CA SER A 220 -44.17 33.05 49.95
C SER A 220 -44.99 33.60 48.79
N LEU A 221 -46.12 34.24 49.11
CA LEU A 221 -46.80 35.11 48.17
C LEU A 221 -46.00 36.41 48.07
N ALA A 222 -45.53 36.77 46.88
CA ALA A 222 -44.64 37.90 46.71
C ALA A 222 -45.04 38.78 45.52
N TRP A 223 -44.83 40.08 45.66
CA TRP A 223 -44.74 41.01 44.53
C TRP A 223 -43.35 40.90 43.91
N GLN A 224 -43.30 40.44 42.66
CA GLN A 224 -42.14 40.60 41.78
C GLN A 224 -42.16 42.04 41.27
N VAL A 225 -41.27 42.87 41.80
CA VAL A 225 -41.10 44.28 41.41
C VAL A 225 -39.82 44.42 40.60
N GLN A 226 -39.95 44.57 39.30
CA GLN A 226 -38.80 44.83 38.43
C GLN A 226 -38.64 46.33 38.21
N LEU A 227 -37.49 46.85 38.59
CA LEU A 227 -37.08 48.23 38.31
C LEU A 227 -36.66 48.36 36.84
N PRO A 228 -36.72 49.56 36.24
CA PRO A 228 -36.24 49.76 34.89
C PRO A 228 -34.71 49.53 34.85
N LEU A 229 -34.16 49.41 33.64
CA LEU A 229 -32.72 49.41 33.45
C LEU A 229 -32.17 50.74 33.97
N ILE A 230 -31.21 50.67 34.89
CA ILE A 230 -30.51 51.83 35.45
C ILE A 230 -29.00 51.62 35.27
N GLU A 231 -28.26 52.71 35.13
CA GLU A 231 -26.80 52.67 35.01
C GLU A 231 -26.16 53.10 36.33
N ILE A 232 -25.21 52.32 36.84
CA ILE A 232 -24.42 52.67 38.02
C ILE A 232 -22.94 52.53 37.64
N ASP A 233 -22.21 53.64 37.67
CA ASP A 233 -20.77 53.70 37.36
C ASP A 233 -20.39 53.04 36.00
N GLY A 234 -21.20 53.24 34.96
CA GLY A 234 -20.96 52.68 33.63
C GLY A 234 -21.50 51.26 33.42
N TYR A 235 -22.04 50.62 34.47
CA TYR A 235 -22.56 49.26 34.40
C TYR A 235 -24.09 49.24 34.35
N PRO A 236 -24.69 48.58 33.34
CA PRO A 236 -26.13 48.40 33.27
C PRO A 236 -26.60 47.43 34.36
N LEU A 237 -27.60 47.86 35.13
CA LEU A 237 -28.21 47.09 36.21
C LEU A 237 -29.73 47.07 36.05
N GLN A 238 -30.35 45.90 36.11
CA GLN A 238 -31.79 45.77 36.12
C GLN A 238 -32.22 44.85 37.26
N LEU A 239 -32.70 45.42 38.37
CA LEU A 239 -33.03 44.65 39.56
C LEU A 239 -34.49 44.20 39.57
N THR A 240 -34.71 42.94 39.93
CA THR A 240 -36.01 42.39 40.34
C THR A 240 -36.02 42.11 41.83
N TYR A 241 -36.91 42.78 42.57
CA TYR A 241 -37.18 42.54 43.97
C TYR A 241 -38.35 41.56 44.12
N PHE A 242 -38.25 40.63 45.08
CA PHE A 242 -39.36 39.81 45.53
C PHE A 242 -39.75 40.26 46.93
N ILE A 243 -40.94 40.85 47.06
CA ILE A 243 -41.41 41.50 48.28
C ILE A 243 -42.59 40.72 48.81
N ASP A 244 -42.54 40.31 50.07
CA ASP A 244 -43.63 39.58 50.71
C ASP A 244 -44.93 40.37 50.62
N ALA A 245 -45.95 39.80 49.99
CA ALA A 245 -47.22 40.46 49.70
C ALA A 245 -48.12 40.63 50.94
N ASN A 246 -47.68 40.15 52.11
CA ASN A 246 -48.35 40.33 53.39
C ASN A 246 -47.61 41.28 54.33
N SER A 247 -46.29 41.21 54.39
CA SER A 247 -45.48 42.00 55.34
C SER A 247 -44.78 43.21 54.73
N GLY A 248 -44.60 43.25 53.39
CA GLY A 248 -43.79 44.26 52.72
C GLY A 248 -42.28 44.07 52.89
N GLN A 249 -41.84 42.96 53.51
CA GLN A 249 -40.43 42.64 53.64
C GLN A 249 -39.83 42.19 52.30
N VAL A 250 -38.64 42.70 51.95
CA VAL A 250 -37.87 42.18 50.81
C VAL A 250 -37.40 40.75 51.14
N ILE A 251 -37.91 39.77 50.40
CA ILE A 251 -37.57 38.35 50.52
C ILE A 251 -36.28 38.05 49.74
N ASP A 252 -36.16 38.64 48.54
CA ASP A 252 -35.03 38.43 47.65
C ASP A 252 -34.84 39.55 46.64
N VAL A 253 -33.63 39.65 46.10
CA VAL A 253 -33.29 40.60 45.03
C VAL A 253 -32.45 39.87 43.99
N ARG A 254 -32.77 40.03 42.71
CA ARG A 254 -32.02 39.46 41.60
C ARG A 254 -31.60 40.56 40.64
N ASN A 255 -30.38 40.48 40.12
CA ASN A 255 -29.99 41.22 38.94
C ASN A 255 -30.43 40.44 37.69
N ASN A 256 -31.24 41.06 36.83
CA ASN A 256 -31.70 40.49 35.56
C ASN A 256 -30.66 40.65 34.45
N ILE A 257 -29.66 41.52 34.64
CA ILE A 257 -28.49 41.57 33.77
C ILE A 257 -27.56 40.45 34.23
N LEU A 258 -27.77 39.27 33.65
CA LEU A 258 -26.69 38.28 33.51
C LEU A 258 -25.71 38.88 32.50
N SER A 259 -24.39 38.77 32.77
CA SER A 259 -23.26 39.23 31.93
C SER A 259 -23.64 39.48 30.47
N GLN A 260 -23.36 40.67 29.92
CA GLN A 260 -23.64 41.05 28.53
C GLN A 260 -23.54 39.85 27.57
N VAL A 261 -24.70 39.37 27.15
CA VAL A 261 -24.88 38.24 26.24
C VAL A 261 -25.18 38.87 24.88
N TRP A 262 -24.18 38.97 24.02
CA TRP A 262 -24.29 39.55 22.67
C TRP A 262 -24.50 38.44 21.64
N ASN A 263 -25.09 38.79 20.49
CA ASN A 263 -24.86 38.00 19.28
C ASN A 263 -23.69 38.66 18.56
N VAL A 264 -22.81 37.83 18.00
CA VAL A 264 -21.71 38.27 17.14
C VAL A 264 -21.89 37.55 15.82
N ASP A 265 -22.11 38.30 14.76
CA ASP A 265 -22.22 37.81 13.40
C ASP A 265 -21.16 38.47 12.52
N GLY A 266 -20.96 37.95 11.32
CA GLY A 266 -20.10 38.56 10.34
C GLY A 266 -19.87 37.64 9.17
N GLN A 267 -19.14 38.17 8.19
CA GLN A 267 -18.75 37.50 6.96
C GLN A 267 -17.24 37.46 6.85
N VAL A 268 -16.70 36.29 6.49
CA VAL A 268 -15.29 36.07 6.19
C VAL A 268 -15.13 35.99 4.68
N THR A 269 -14.31 36.89 4.13
CA THR A 269 -13.92 36.87 2.72
C THR A 269 -12.40 36.73 2.59
N GLY A 270 -11.93 36.49 1.38
CA GLY A 270 -10.50 36.47 1.05
C GLY A 270 -10.32 36.62 -0.45
N LEU A 271 -9.08 36.83 -0.86
CA LEU A 271 -8.75 36.89 -2.28
C LEU A 271 -8.35 35.50 -2.79
N GLU A 272 -8.84 35.16 -3.98
CA GLU A 272 -8.42 33.99 -4.74
C GLU A 272 -7.92 34.40 -6.12
N TRP A 273 -7.06 33.56 -6.69
CA TRP A 273 -6.53 33.72 -8.03
C TRP A 273 -7.29 32.83 -9.02
N GLU A 274 -8.02 33.47 -9.93
CA GLU A 274 -8.66 32.72 -11.01
C GLU A 274 -7.60 32.07 -11.90
N ASP A 275 -8.00 30.94 -12.48
CA ASP A 275 -7.23 30.24 -13.48
C ASP A 275 -7.55 30.77 -14.90
N PRO A 276 -6.56 30.97 -15.80
CA PRO A 276 -5.12 30.93 -15.55
C PRO A 276 -4.63 32.17 -14.80
N ILE A 277 -3.62 32.04 -13.94
CA ILE A 277 -3.12 33.19 -13.15
C ILE A 277 -2.59 34.32 -14.07
N THR A 278 -3.11 35.53 -13.88
CA THR A 278 -2.61 36.76 -14.50
C THR A 278 -2.48 37.89 -13.48
N ASP A 279 -1.75 38.97 -13.78
CA ASP A 279 -1.58 40.10 -12.84
C ASP A 279 -2.90 40.87 -12.52
N VAL A 280 -4.06 40.46 -13.03
CA VAL A 280 -5.32 41.24 -12.96
C VAL A 280 -6.58 40.42 -12.63
N ASN A 281 -6.49 39.11 -12.39
CA ASN A 281 -7.65 38.22 -12.19
C ASN A 281 -7.80 37.70 -10.75
N GLN A 282 -7.45 38.51 -9.77
CA GLN A 282 -7.74 38.22 -8.37
C GLN A 282 -9.18 38.62 -8.04
N GLN A 283 -9.92 37.73 -7.36
CA GLN A 283 -11.32 37.95 -6.97
C GLN A 283 -11.53 37.82 -5.47
N GLU A 284 -12.45 38.61 -4.92
CA GLU A 284 -12.87 38.48 -3.53
C GLU A 284 -14.00 37.46 -3.43
N MET A 285 -13.77 36.40 -2.67
CA MET A 285 -14.70 35.29 -2.49
C MET A 285 -15.06 35.09 -1.01
N PRO A 286 -16.29 34.61 -0.71
CA PRO A 286 -16.64 34.16 0.63
C PRO A 286 -15.83 32.91 0.99
N PHE A 287 -15.33 32.86 2.22
CA PHE A 287 -14.55 31.73 2.72
C PHE A 287 -15.46 30.81 3.53
N GLU A 288 -16.02 29.81 2.87
CA GLU A 288 -16.77 28.72 3.49
C GLU A 288 -15.88 27.84 4.35
N SER A 289 -16.47 27.14 5.33
CA SER A 289 -15.79 26.12 6.13
C SER A 289 -14.62 26.65 6.97
N ASN A 290 -14.49 27.97 7.16
CA ASN A 290 -13.47 28.56 8.02
C ASN A 290 -13.90 28.54 9.49
N TYR A 291 -13.01 28.09 10.37
CA TYR A 291 -13.23 28.09 11.80
C TYR A 291 -13.04 29.46 12.42
N VAL A 292 -14.15 30.06 12.86
CA VAL A 292 -14.13 31.29 13.64
C VAL A 292 -14.24 30.92 15.10
N ASN A 293 -13.35 31.48 15.94
CA ASN A 293 -13.39 31.29 17.38
C ASN A 293 -13.77 32.60 18.05
N LEU A 294 -14.70 32.55 19.00
CA LEU A 294 -14.97 33.62 19.93
C LEU A 294 -14.68 33.09 21.33
N GLY A 295 -13.54 33.48 21.90
CA GLY A 295 -12.98 32.96 23.14
C GLY A 295 -12.74 31.45 23.11
N THR A 296 -13.66 30.66 23.68
CA THR A 296 -13.57 29.18 23.72
C THR A 296 -14.67 28.51 22.90
N THR A 297 -15.50 29.31 22.22
CA THR A 297 -16.58 28.84 21.36
C THR A 297 -16.12 28.93 19.93
N GLN A 298 -16.39 27.89 19.14
CA GLN A 298 -16.01 27.81 17.73
C GLN A 298 -17.29 27.66 16.89
N GLU A 299 -17.36 28.40 15.80
CA GLU A 299 -18.36 28.24 14.75
C GLU A 299 -17.64 28.05 13.41
N THR A 300 -18.34 27.57 12.40
CA THR A 300 -17.83 27.37 11.05
C THR A 300 -18.62 28.26 10.10
N THR A 301 -17.94 28.96 9.20
CA THR A 301 -18.61 29.79 8.19
C THR A 301 -19.40 28.92 7.21
N ASP A 302 -20.54 29.43 6.74
CA ASP A 302 -21.35 28.79 5.71
C ASP A 302 -20.88 29.14 4.28
N THR A 303 -21.63 28.71 3.27
CA THR A 303 -21.37 28.97 1.83
C THR A 303 -21.25 30.45 1.47
N ASP A 304 -21.90 31.33 2.24
CA ASP A 304 -21.83 32.79 2.05
C ASP A 304 -20.67 33.41 2.86
N GLY A 305 -19.87 32.60 3.56
CA GLY A 305 -18.81 33.05 4.46
C GLY A 305 -19.34 33.57 5.79
N ASP A 306 -20.62 33.38 6.09
CA ASP A 306 -21.28 33.96 7.25
C ASP A 306 -21.07 33.08 8.50
N TYR A 307 -20.88 33.71 9.66
CA TYR A 307 -20.83 33.05 10.97
C TYR A 307 -21.75 33.76 11.97
N LEU A 308 -22.21 33.02 12.99
CA LEU A 308 -23.11 33.56 14.02
C LEU A 308 -22.95 32.89 15.38
N PHE A 309 -22.43 33.64 16.35
CA PHE A 309 -22.41 33.27 17.76
C PHE A 309 -23.65 33.78 18.47
N PHE A 310 -24.43 32.88 19.03
CA PHE A 310 -25.59 33.24 19.84
C PHE A 310 -25.25 33.39 21.31
N GLY A 311 -25.56 34.56 21.84
CA GLY A 311 -25.59 34.79 23.27
C GLY A 311 -24.29 34.45 24.00
N THR A 312 -23.20 35.07 23.53
CA THR A 312 -21.85 34.96 24.10
C THR A 312 -21.52 36.14 25.01
N SER A 313 -20.66 35.91 26.01
CA SER A 313 -20.04 36.95 26.83
C SER A 313 -18.53 37.08 26.57
N GLN A 314 -18.01 36.35 25.58
CA GLN A 314 -16.61 36.39 25.15
C GLN A 314 -16.43 37.53 24.16
N THR A 315 -15.28 38.20 24.22
CA THR A 315 -15.01 39.42 23.44
C THR A 315 -13.83 39.26 22.50
N GLU A 316 -13.08 38.17 22.57
CA GLU A 316 -11.89 37.96 21.72
C GLU A 316 -12.27 37.02 20.58
N LEU A 317 -12.33 37.56 19.38
CA LEU A 317 -12.53 36.82 18.15
C LEU A 317 -11.16 36.46 17.56
N SER A 318 -10.99 35.23 17.12
CA SER A 318 -9.78 34.76 16.45
C SER A 318 -10.10 33.74 15.36
N SER A 319 -9.39 33.80 14.24
CA SER A 319 -9.45 32.80 13.17
C SER A 319 -8.05 32.50 12.63
N LEU A 320 -7.86 31.27 12.16
CA LEU A 320 -6.72 30.81 11.37
C LEU A 320 -7.28 30.30 10.03
N LEU A 321 -6.42 30.09 9.02
CA LEU A 321 -6.81 29.43 7.77
C LEU A 321 -6.94 27.91 7.95
N GLU A 322 -7.86 27.53 8.83
CA GLU A 322 -8.23 26.16 9.15
C GLU A 322 -9.76 25.98 9.20
N GLY A 323 -10.19 24.75 8.92
CA GLY A 323 -11.58 24.35 8.76
C GLY A 323 -11.75 22.84 8.93
N PRO A 324 -12.96 22.28 8.71
CA PRO A 324 -13.18 20.84 8.73
C PRO A 324 -12.32 20.07 7.73
N TRP A 325 -12.09 20.66 6.55
CA TRP A 325 -11.49 19.96 5.39
C TRP A 325 -10.06 20.40 5.08
N ALA A 326 -9.69 21.62 5.47
CA ALA A 326 -8.37 22.17 5.20
C ALA A 326 -7.72 22.70 6.48
N LYS A 327 -6.43 22.47 6.63
CA LYS A 327 -5.59 23.16 7.61
C LYS A 327 -4.32 23.65 6.94
N VAL A 328 -4.27 24.94 6.66
CA VAL A 328 -3.10 25.56 6.07
C VAL A 328 -2.02 25.74 7.12
N ILE A 329 -0.79 25.40 6.75
CA ILE A 329 0.40 25.56 7.59
C ILE A 329 1.48 26.25 6.74
N ASN A 330 1.85 27.46 7.12
CA ASN A 330 3.04 28.11 6.57
C ASN A 330 4.29 27.57 7.26
N ILE A 331 5.05 26.73 6.57
CA ILE A 331 6.19 26.04 7.21
C ILE A 331 7.42 26.93 7.47
N ARG A 332 7.38 28.20 7.04
CA ARG A 332 8.52 29.13 7.11
C ARG A 332 8.24 30.40 7.88
N GLU A 333 7.07 30.95 7.68
CA GLU A 333 6.67 32.24 8.19
C GLU A 333 5.68 32.05 9.34
N ALA A 334 5.19 33.15 9.90
CA ALA A 334 4.15 33.05 10.91
C ALA A 334 2.84 32.74 10.19
N GLU A 335 2.05 31.82 10.76
CA GLU A 335 0.70 31.53 10.26
C GLU A 335 -0.14 32.80 10.20
N SER A 336 -0.86 32.97 9.10
CA SER A 336 -1.87 34.00 8.96
C SER A 336 -2.94 33.81 10.03
N ASN A 337 -3.20 34.89 10.78
CA ASN A 337 -4.15 34.86 11.88
C ASN A 337 -4.93 36.17 11.93
N HIS A 338 -6.24 36.05 12.12
CA HIS A 338 -7.11 37.18 12.39
C HIS A 338 -7.40 37.24 13.88
N THR A 339 -7.30 38.43 14.50
CA THR A 339 -7.75 38.66 15.88
C THR A 339 -8.46 39.99 16.03
N ALA A 340 -9.57 40.02 16.78
CA ALA A 340 -10.36 41.21 17.04
C ALA A 340 -10.97 41.22 18.44
N ILE A 341 -11.16 42.41 19.03
CA ILE A 341 -11.87 42.58 20.31
C ILE A 341 -13.27 43.15 20.03
N ILE A 342 -14.29 42.33 20.26
CA ILE A 342 -15.71 42.67 20.08
C ILE A 342 -16.26 43.32 21.36
N THR A 343 -16.77 44.55 21.26
CA THR A 343 -17.16 45.36 22.43
C THR A 343 -18.67 45.68 22.52
N GLU A 344 -19.48 45.31 21.53
CA GLU A 344 -20.95 45.48 21.48
C GLU A 344 -21.64 44.41 20.59
N GLN A 345 -22.99 44.41 20.42
CA GLN A 345 -23.63 43.62 19.34
C GLN A 345 -23.09 44.14 18.01
N ALA A 346 -22.15 43.42 17.43
CA ALA A 346 -21.41 43.88 16.28
C ALA A 346 -21.35 42.79 15.22
N THR A 347 -21.73 43.18 14.01
CA THR A 347 -21.31 42.50 12.79
C THR A 347 -19.82 42.79 12.59
N HIS A 348 -18.98 41.75 12.54
CA HIS A 348 -17.54 41.86 12.34
C HIS A 348 -17.11 41.07 11.10
N ASN A 349 -16.95 41.79 9.99
CA ASN A 349 -16.47 41.21 8.74
C ASN A 349 -14.97 41.45 8.62
N TRP A 350 -14.24 40.49 8.05
CA TRP A 350 -12.87 40.70 7.64
C TRP A 350 -12.58 39.99 6.32
N ASN A 351 -11.53 40.46 5.66
CA ASN A 351 -11.02 39.89 4.44
C ASN A 351 -9.58 39.41 4.70
N TRP A 352 -9.27 38.17 4.34
CA TRP A 352 -7.96 37.56 4.53
C TRP A 352 -6.81 38.29 3.83
N ASP A 353 -7.03 39.06 2.76
CA ASP A 353 -5.99 39.92 2.13
C ASP A 353 -5.36 40.92 3.13
N ALA A 354 -6.09 41.30 4.18
CA ALA A 354 -5.56 42.19 5.20
C ALA A 354 -4.63 41.49 6.21
N ASP A 355 -4.75 40.17 6.38
CA ASP A 355 -4.11 39.38 7.45
C ASP A 355 -3.18 38.27 6.92
N ASP A 356 -3.37 37.84 5.68
CA ASP A 356 -2.46 36.96 4.95
C ASP A 356 -1.25 37.78 4.48
N ILE A 357 -0.10 37.46 5.05
CA ILE A 357 1.15 38.20 4.82
C ILE A 357 2.09 37.46 3.85
N SER A 358 1.64 36.35 3.30
CA SER A 358 2.41 35.51 2.40
C SER A 358 2.62 36.19 1.03
N TYR A 359 3.42 35.59 0.14
CA TYR A 359 3.94 36.29 -1.04
C TYR A 359 2.85 36.86 -1.99
N LYS A 360 1.71 36.17 -2.11
CA LYS A 360 0.56 36.50 -2.97
C LYS A 360 -0.74 35.92 -2.39
N ASP A 361 -0.91 36.04 -1.08
CA ASP A 361 -2.05 35.47 -0.35
C ASP A 361 -2.17 33.95 -0.57
N GLU A 362 -1.01 33.27 -0.65
CA GLU A 362 -0.93 31.87 -1.04
C GLU A 362 -1.47 30.93 0.04
N GLU A 363 -1.51 31.37 1.31
CA GLU A 363 -2.16 30.62 2.39
C GLU A 363 -3.68 30.64 2.20
N SER A 364 -4.27 31.82 2.02
CA SER A 364 -5.72 31.98 1.88
C SER A 364 -6.25 31.42 0.56
N ASN A 365 -5.48 31.56 -0.52
CA ASN A 365 -5.76 30.92 -1.80
C ASN A 365 -5.80 29.38 -1.69
N ALA A 366 -4.79 28.77 -1.05
CA ALA A 366 -4.75 27.34 -0.82
C ALA A 366 -5.93 26.87 0.05
N PHE A 367 -6.29 27.63 1.10
CA PHE A 367 -7.45 27.32 1.92
C PHE A 367 -8.75 27.29 1.10
N TYR A 368 -8.98 28.32 0.29
CA TYR A 368 -10.18 28.42 -0.55
C TYR A 368 -10.30 27.25 -1.54
N HIS A 369 -9.24 26.98 -2.31
CA HIS A 369 -9.27 25.94 -3.34
C HIS A 369 -9.35 24.52 -2.74
N VAL A 370 -8.70 24.24 -1.61
CA VAL A 370 -8.80 22.92 -0.96
C VAL A 370 -10.23 22.62 -0.48
N ASN A 371 -10.94 23.62 0.07
CA ASN A 371 -12.36 23.42 0.43
C ASN A 371 -13.22 23.26 -0.84
N ARG A 372 -12.98 24.05 -1.88
CA ARG A 372 -13.73 23.97 -3.14
C ARG A 372 -13.64 22.60 -3.82
N ILE A 373 -12.44 22.01 -3.92
CA ILE A 373 -12.29 20.66 -4.49
C ILE A 373 -12.88 19.58 -3.57
N HIS A 374 -12.79 19.76 -2.25
CA HIS A 374 -13.43 18.86 -1.30
C HIS A 374 -14.96 18.84 -1.48
N ASP A 375 -15.60 20.00 -1.55
CA ASP A 375 -17.04 20.08 -1.76
C ASP A 375 -17.45 19.50 -3.12
N TYR A 376 -16.65 19.77 -4.17
CA TYR A 376 -16.85 19.20 -5.50
C TYR A 376 -16.91 17.66 -5.50
N ILE A 377 -15.97 16.99 -4.83
CA ILE A 377 -15.95 15.52 -4.77
C ILE A 377 -16.94 14.95 -3.76
N SER A 378 -17.25 15.70 -2.69
CA SER A 378 -18.20 15.27 -1.67
C SER A 378 -19.61 15.25 -2.24
N ASP A 379 -19.95 16.24 -3.09
CA ASP A 379 -21.22 16.27 -3.85
C ASP A 379 -21.35 15.10 -4.84
N LEU A 380 -20.23 14.53 -5.29
CA LEU A 380 -20.18 13.31 -6.11
C LEU A 380 -20.24 12.02 -5.28
N GLY A 381 -20.30 12.13 -3.95
CA GLY A 381 -20.47 11.00 -3.02
C GLY A 381 -19.16 10.35 -2.57
N VAL A 382 -18.02 11.01 -2.72
CA VAL A 382 -16.73 10.56 -2.18
C VAL A 382 -16.63 11.03 -0.73
N THR A 383 -16.65 10.09 0.21
CA THR A 383 -16.58 10.36 1.67
C THR A 383 -15.22 9.97 2.25
N GLU A 384 -14.40 9.28 1.45
CA GLU A 384 -13.05 8.83 1.80
C GLU A 384 -12.10 10.02 2.06
N MET A 385 -12.47 11.21 1.58
CA MET A 385 -11.75 12.47 1.76
C MET A 385 -12.31 13.35 2.90
N ASP A 386 -13.29 12.88 3.70
CA ASP A 386 -13.92 13.61 4.81
C ASP A 386 -13.01 13.70 6.05
N PHE A 387 -11.83 14.28 5.88
CA PHE A 387 -10.88 14.56 6.93
C PHE A 387 -10.19 15.90 6.71
N GLN A 388 -9.63 16.47 7.79
CA GLN A 388 -8.88 17.72 7.71
C GLN A 388 -7.55 17.48 6.99
N MET A 389 -7.47 17.86 5.72
CA MET A 389 -6.27 17.79 4.89
C MET A 389 -5.23 18.79 5.40
N THR A 390 -4.02 18.29 5.68
CA THR A 390 -2.90 19.18 6.02
C THR A 390 -2.37 19.82 4.74
N THR A 391 -2.32 21.15 4.69
CA THR A 391 -1.98 21.92 3.49
C THR A 391 -0.76 22.78 3.78
N ASN A 392 0.43 22.26 3.48
CA ASN A 392 1.68 22.94 3.73
C ASN A 392 2.03 23.89 2.58
N VAL A 393 2.18 25.17 2.87
CA VAL A 393 2.67 26.17 1.90
C VAL A 393 4.07 26.64 2.26
N ASN A 394 4.72 27.33 1.33
CA ASN A 394 6.07 27.86 1.51
C ASN A 394 7.16 26.80 1.72
N TYR A 395 7.01 25.61 1.13
CA TYR A 395 8.00 24.54 1.24
C TYR A 395 9.37 24.95 0.67
N ASN A 396 10.49 24.51 1.25
CA ASN A 396 11.83 25.04 0.95
C ASN A 396 12.48 24.51 -0.34
N ASN A 397 11.74 24.54 -1.42
CA ASN A 397 12.24 24.22 -2.74
C ASN A 397 11.42 25.05 -3.73
N SER A 398 11.56 24.84 -5.02
CA SER A 398 10.87 25.59 -6.07
C SER A 398 10.56 24.65 -7.23
N CYS A 399 9.53 24.98 -8.01
CA CYS A 399 9.13 24.22 -9.20
C CYS A 399 8.62 22.80 -8.94
N ASN A 400 7.86 22.58 -7.86
CA ASN A 400 7.11 21.35 -7.66
C ASN A 400 5.97 21.57 -6.66
N ALA A 401 4.99 20.69 -6.67
CA ALA A 401 4.17 20.38 -5.52
C ALA A 401 4.15 18.84 -5.36
N TYR A 402 3.62 18.33 -4.26
CA TYR A 402 3.37 16.89 -4.12
C TYR A 402 2.34 16.59 -3.03
N TYR A 403 1.60 15.51 -3.24
CA TYR A 403 0.81 14.82 -2.24
C TYR A 403 1.66 13.78 -1.49
N GLU A 404 1.55 13.76 -0.16
CA GLU A 404 2.16 12.72 0.69
C GLU A 404 1.11 11.71 1.14
N THR A 405 1.43 10.43 1.03
CA THR A 405 0.53 9.31 1.39
C THR A 405 0.59 8.98 2.88
N GLU A 406 1.77 9.04 3.49
CA GLU A 406 1.98 8.73 4.91
C GLU A 406 1.71 9.94 5.80
N GLY A 407 0.45 10.06 6.22
CA GLY A 407 -0.05 11.28 6.87
C GLY A 407 -0.50 12.28 5.79
N PRO A 408 -1.65 12.01 5.14
CA PRO A 408 -2.14 12.75 3.98
C PRO A 408 -1.93 14.25 4.08
N SER A 409 -1.10 14.79 3.18
CA SER A 409 -0.83 16.22 3.13
C SER A 409 -0.51 16.71 1.73
N LEU A 410 -0.91 17.95 1.45
CA LEU A 410 -0.56 18.70 0.24
C LEU A 410 0.65 19.59 0.54
N ASN A 411 1.65 19.57 -0.33
CA ASN A 411 2.91 20.26 -0.09
C ASN A 411 3.29 21.16 -1.27
N PHE A 412 3.13 22.46 -1.09
CA PHE A 412 3.36 23.46 -2.13
C PHE A 412 4.68 24.18 -1.95
N TYR A 413 5.50 24.18 -3.00
CA TYR A 413 6.77 24.89 -3.01
C TYR A 413 6.56 26.39 -3.21
N LYS A 414 7.38 27.17 -2.52
CA LYS A 414 7.39 28.64 -2.62
C LYS A 414 7.83 29.12 -4.00
N TYR A 415 7.51 30.38 -4.28
CA TYR A 415 8.08 31.13 -5.40
C TYR A 415 9.63 31.07 -5.39
N GLY A 416 10.24 30.77 -6.54
CA GLY A 416 11.69 30.72 -6.63
C GLY A 416 12.27 30.12 -7.90
N ALA A 417 13.59 30.22 -8.03
CA ALA A 417 14.32 29.64 -9.16
C ALA A 417 14.46 28.13 -9.01
N GLY A 418 14.06 27.35 -10.03
CA GLY A 418 14.34 25.92 -10.14
C GLY A 418 15.02 25.64 -11.48
N GLY A 419 16.34 25.39 -11.42
CA GLY A 419 17.15 25.25 -12.63
C GLY A 419 17.18 26.53 -13.49
N TYR A 420 16.68 26.43 -14.72
CA TYR A 420 16.64 27.52 -15.70
C TYR A 420 15.35 28.35 -15.65
N HIS A 421 14.36 27.95 -14.87
CA HIS A 421 13.05 28.60 -14.77
C HIS A 421 12.88 29.34 -13.43
N ILE A 422 12.00 30.35 -13.43
CA ILE A 422 11.49 30.98 -12.22
C ILE A 422 10.06 30.50 -12.07
N CYS A 423 9.82 29.68 -11.06
CA CYS A 423 8.50 29.12 -10.82
C CYS A 423 7.72 29.99 -9.87
N GLU A 424 6.43 30.08 -10.16
CA GLU A 424 5.47 30.69 -9.25
C GLU A 424 5.32 29.82 -7.99
N SER A 425 4.79 30.39 -6.91
CA SER A 425 4.33 29.59 -5.79
C SER A 425 3.26 28.62 -6.25
N THR A 426 3.46 27.34 -6.01
CA THR A 426 2.49 26.32 -6.46
C THR A 426 1.18 26.37 -5.68
N ALA A 427 1.15 27.07 -4.54
CA ALA A 427 -0.05 27.32 -3.75
C ALA A 427 -0.93 28.48 -4.28
N VAL A 428 -0.50 29.21 -5.32
CA VAL A 428 -1.37 30.20 -5.98
C VAL A 428 -2.05 29.64 -7.24
N ILE A 429 -1.64 28.46 -7.72
CA ILE A 429 -2.13 27.85 -8.95
C ILE A 429 -3.21 26.82 -8.60
N SER A 430 -4.47 27.15 -8.89
CA SER A 430 -5.61 26.29 -8.53
C SER A 430 -5.53 24.91 -9.16
N ASP A 431 -5.09 24.80 -10.42
CA ASP A 431 -4.81 23.53 -11.09
C ASP A 431 -3.89 22.63 -10.29
N VAL A 432 -2.74 23.17 -9.85
CA VAL A 432 -1.76 22.41 -9.07
C VAL A 432 -2.38 21.97 -7.75
N ILE A 433 -3.15 22.84 -7.07
CA ILE A 433 -3.83 22.49 -5.83
C ILE A 433 -4.80 21.32 -6.05
N TYR A 434 -5.60 21.38 -7.11
CA TYR A 434 -6.57 20.35 -7.43
C TYR A 434 -5.91 19.05 -7.89
N HIS A 435 -4.81 19.11 -8.62
CA HIS A 435 -4.03 17.95 -9.05
C HIS A 435 -3.45 17.22 -7.83
N GLU A 436 -2.83 17.94 -6.89
CA GLU A 436 -2.31 17.32 -5.66
C GLU A 436 -3.45 16.74 -4.79
N TYR A 437 -4.60 17.40 -4.73
CA TYR A 437 -5.79 16.83 -4.08
C TYR A 437 -6.31 15.60 -4.85
N GLY A 438 -6.20 15.61 -6.18
CA GLY A 438 -6.46 14.54 -7.13
C GLY A 438 -5.70 13.27 -6.79
N HIS A 439 -4.40 13.36 -6.50
CA HIS A 439 -3.63 12.23 -5.98
C HIS A 439 -4.23 11.64 -4.70
N GLY A 440 -4.72 12.49 -3.80
CA GLY A 440 -5.43 12.06 -2.59
C GLY A 440 -6.73 11.31 -2.88
N ILE A 441 -7.51 11.77 -3.86
CA ILE A 441 -8.74 11.11 -4.32
C ILE A 441 -8.40 9.72 -4.90
N VAL A 442 -7.45 9.66 -5.84
CA VAL A 442 -7.04 8.41 -6.50
C VAL A 442 -6.47 7.43 -5.48
N HIS A 443 -5.56 7.89 -4.59
CA HIS A 443 -5.00 7.06 -3.52
C HIS A 443 -6.07 6.46 -2.60
N SER A 444 -7.13 7.22 -2.33
CA SER A 444 -8.21 6.80 -1.42
C SER A 444 -9.17 5.80 -2.08
N LEU A 445 -9.44 5.96 -3.38
CA LEU A 445 -10.36 5.10 -4.14
C LEU A 445 -9.67 3.86 -4.70
N ASP A 446 -8.45 4.02 -5.22
CA ASP A 446 -7.62 2.95 -5.76
C ASP A 446 -6.12 3.12 -5.43
N PRO A 447 -5.67 2.59 -4.29
CA PRO A 447 -4.27 2.66 -3.94
C PRO A 447 -3.37 1.79 -4.83
N ASP A 448 -3.89 0.85 -5.63
CA ASP A 448 -3.02 -0.05 -6.43
C ASP A 448 -2.28 0.73 -7.52
N LEU A 449 -2.87 1.82 -8.04
CA LEU A 449 -2.23 2.72 -9.01
C LEU A 449 -0.95 3.41 -8.49
N LEU A 450 -0.74 3.47 -7.17
CA LEU A 450 0.50 3.98 -6.56
C LEU A 450 1.54 2.87 -6.29
N PHE A 451 1.09 1.68 -5.91
CA PHE A 451 1.96 0.64 -5.35
C PHE A 451 2.33 -0.44 -6.36
N VAL A 452 1.45 -0.73 -7.33
CA VAL A 452 1.74 -1.66 -8.43
C VAL A 452 2.58 -0.91 -9.48
N GLY A 453 3.75 -1.43 -9.81
CA GLY A 453 4.69 -0.77 -10.74
C GLY A 453 5.46 0.42 -10.14
N GLY A 454 5.20 0.81 -8.89
CA GLY A 454 5.97 1.84 -8.18
C GLY A 454 5.79 3.26 -8.70
N TYR A 455 4.59 3.62 -9.17
CA TYR A 455 4.28 4.90 -9.83
C TYR A 455 4.99 5.11 -11.17
N TRP A 456 4.95 4.08 -12.02
CA TRP A 456 5.47 4.08 -13.38
C TRP A 456 4.52 3.28 -14.27
N ASP A 457 4.73 3.36 -15.58
CA ASP A 457 3.95 2.67 -16.61
C ASP A 457 2.45 3.05 -16.57
N GLU A 458 1.58 2.22 -17.15
CA GLU A 458 0.13 2.46 -17.23
C GLU A 458 -0.53 2.78 -15.87
N PRO A 459 -0.22 2.11 -14.74
CA PRO A 459 -0.78 2.48 -13.44
C PRO A 459 -0.45 3.93 -13.04
N GLY A 460 0.82 4.32 -13.21
CA GLY A 460 1.26 5.69 -12.93
C GLY A 460 0.65 6.70 -13.91
N ASN A 461 0.53 6.35 -15.20
CA ASN A 461 -0.11 7.17 -16.22
C ASN A 461 -1.60 7.42 -15.88
N ILE A 462 -2.35 6.38 -15.49
CA ILE A 462 -3.75 6.52 -15.06
C ILE A 462 -3.83 7.41 -13.83
N HIS A 463 -2.93 7.22 -12.86
CA HIS A 463 -2.93 8.02 -11.64
C HIS A 463 -2.73 9.51 -11.94
N GLU A 464 -1.66 9.88 -12.65
CA GLU A 464 -1.38 11.26 -13.06
C GLU A 464 -2.51 11.84 -13.92
N ALA A 465 -3.05 11.05 -14.85
CA ALA A 465 -4.12 11.47 -15.73
C ALA A 465 -5.40 11.83 -14.98
N LEU A 466 -5.72 11.10 -13.91
CA LEU A 466 -6.87 11.39 -13.07
C LEU A 466 -6.65 12.64 -12.22
N ALA A 467 -5.43 12.84 -11.71
CA ALA A 467 -5.06 14.07 -11.01
C ALA A 467 -5.20 15.30 -11.93
N ASP A 468 -4.72 15.21 -13.18
CA ASP A 468 -4.93 16.22 -14.22
C ASP A 468 -6.42 16.39 -14.54
N TYR A 469 -7.15 15.30 -14.77
CA TYR A 469 -8.57 15.36 -15.14
C TYR A 469 -9.43 16.05 -14.07
N TRP A 470 -9.19 15.81 -12.79
CA TRP A 470 -9.91 16.49 -11.71
C TRP A 470 -9.62 18.00 -11.70
N ALA A 471 -8.36 18.40 -11.85
CA ALA A 471 -7.98 19.81 -11.95
C ALA A 471 -8.69 20.49 -13.14
N CYS A 472 -8.54 19.92 -14.33
CA CYS A 472 -9.16 20.40 -15.55
C CYS A 472 -10.70 20.46 -15.46
N SER A 473 -11.32 19.48 -14.79
CA SER A 473 -12.78 19.40 -14.67
C SER A 473 -13.37 20.45 -13.73
N VAL A 474 -12.68 20.75 -12.62
CA VAL A 474 -13.12 21.73 -11.61
C VAL A 474 -12.97 23.16 -12.11
N ASN A 475 -11.90 23.44 -12.86
CA ASN A 475 -11.71 24.73 -13.53
C ASN A 475 -12.48 24.82 -14.85
N ASN A 476 -12.92 23.69 -15.40
CA ASN A 476 -13.53 23.59 -16.72
C ASN A 476 -12.61 24.18 -17.82
N ASP A 477 -11.32 23.87 -17.69
CA ASP A 477 -10.24 24.25 -18.60
C ASP A 477 -9.38 23.01 -18.90
N PRO A 478 -9.12 22.64 -20.16
CA PRO A 478 -8.26 21.50 -20.46
C PRO A 478 -6.75 21.84 -20.38
N GLU A 479 -6.38 23.10 -20.24
CA GLU A 479 -4.99 23.52 -20.07
C GLU A 479 -4.58 23.34 -18.60
N MET A 480 -3.41 22.72 -18.35
CA MET A 480 -2.93 22.40 -17.00
C MET A 480 -1.75 23.29 -16.59
N ALA A 481 -1.91 24.00 -15.47
CA ALA A 481 -0.91 24.76 -14.74
C ALA A 481 -0.28 25.92 -15.52
N GLU A 482 -1.10 26.72 -16.19
CA GLU A 482 -0.69 27.99 -16.78
C GLU A 482 -0.07 28.91 -15.74
N GLY A 483 1.06 29.52 -16.10
CA GLY A 483 1.77 30.41 -15.18
C GLY A 483 2.62 29.70 -14.13
N PHE A 484 2.71 28.36 -14.15
CA PHE A 484 3.68 27.61 -13.32
C PHE A 484 5.10 28.17 -13.44
N TYR A 485 5.48 28.53 -14.67
CA TYR A 485 6.67 29.31 -14.94
C TYR A 485 6.31 30.78 -15.15
N THR A 486 6.72 31.67 -14.25
CA THR A 486 6.47 33.12 -14.34
C THR A 486 6.97 33.79 -15.63
N ASN A 487 7.87 33.14 -16.37
CA ASN A 487 8.39 33.62 -17.66
C ASN A 487 7.80 32.90 -18.89
N LYS A 488 6.84 31.99 -18.71
CA LYS A 488 6.20 31.19 -19.75
C LYS A 488 4.73 30.95 -19.39
N VAL A 489 3.81 31.50 -20.17
CA VAL A 489 2.35 31.36 -19.97
C VAL A 489 1.77 30.12 -20.65
N THR A 490 2.59 29.18 -21.14
CA THR A 490 2.05 27.95 -21.73
C THR A 490 1.79 26.91 -20.64
N PRO A 491 0.76 26.07 -20.81
CA PRO A 491 0.49 24.94 -19.92
C PRO A 491 1.69 23.98 -19.80
N LEU A 492 1.71 23.22 -18.70
CA LEU A 492 2.62 22.10 -18.53
C LEU A 492 2.17 20.88 -19.34
N ARG A 493 0.86 20.61 -19.37
CA ARG A 493 0.20 19.49 -20.04
C ARG A 493 -1.20 19.90 -20.53
N TYR A 494 -1.84 19.04 -21.31
CA TYR A 494 -3.19 19.23 -21.82
C TYR A 494 -4.07 18.01 -21.49
N CYS A 495 -5.23 18.25 -20.88
CA CYS A 495 -6.27 17.25 -20.70
C CYS A 495 -7.04 16.96 -21.99
N ASN A 496 -6.88 17.76 -23.05
CA ASN A 496 -7.49 17.54 -24.36
C ASN A 496 -6.46 17.17 -25.44
N SER A 497 -5.42 16.42 -25.06
CA SER A 497 -4.42 15.94 -26.01
C SER A 497 -5.06 14.97 -27.02
N ASP A 498 -4.45 14.82 -28.21
CA ASP A 498 -4.78 13.77 -29.18
C ASP A 498 -3.79 12.58 -29.08
N ASP A 499 -3.05 12.46 -27.95
CA ASP A 499 -1.96 11.49 -27.79
C ASP A 499 -2.50 10.05 -27.85
N THR A 500 -1.85 9.18 -28.60
CA THR A 500 -2.34 7.83 -28.90
C THR A 500 -1.44 6.71 -28.37
N TYR A 501 -2.04 5.59 -28.00
CA TYR A 501 -1.32 4.38 -27.59
C TYR A 501 -1.25 3.36 -28.74
N PRO A 502 -0.07 2.76 -29.03
CA PRO A 502 1.20 2.91 -28.31
C PRO A 502 2.12 4.03 -28.83
N GLU A 503 1.71 4.81 -29.84
CA GLU A 503 2.60 5.73 -30.56
C GLU A 503 3.26 6.81 -29.69
N ASP A 504 2.48 7.41 -28.79
CA ASP A 504 2.87 8.51 -27.89
C ASP A 504 3.07 8.02 -26.44
N TYR A 505 3.00 6.71 -26.21
CA TYR A 505 3.16 6.11 -24.88
C TYR A 505 4.54 6.42 -24.27
N SER A 506 4.53 6.73 -22.98
CA SER A 506 5.72 6.91 -22.17
C SER A 506 5.52 6.24 -20.81
N PRO A 507 6.46 5.40 -20.34
CA PRO A 507 6.38 4.78 -19.02
C PRO A 507 6.51 5.82 -17.90
N GLU A 508 7.02 7.01 -18.21
CA GLU A 508 7.06 8.14 -17.28
C GLU A 508 5.63 8.69 -17.08
N PRO A 509 5.11 8.70 -15.83
CA PRO A 509 3.71 9.00 -15.51
C PRO A 509 3.17 10.29 -16.11
N HIS A 510 3.89 11.40 -15.96
CA HIS A 510 3.40 12.72 -16.37
C HIS A 510 3.29 12.84 -17.89
N SER A 511 4.21 12.23 -18.62
CA SER A 511 4.21 12.26 -20.09
C SER A 511 3.15 11.34 -20.68
N GLY A 512 2.96 10.15 -20.10
CA GLY A 512 1.96 9.18 -20.57
C GLY A 512 0.51 9.50 -20.13
N ALA A 513 0.34 10.30 -19.07
CA ALA A 513 -0.96 10.70 -18.54
C ALA A 513 -1.89 11.36 -19.57
N GLN A 514 -1.33 12.11 -20.52
CA GLN A 514 -2.10 12.88 -21.51
C GLN A 514 -2.99 12.01 -22.40
N ILE A 515 -2.68 10.71 -22.56
CA ILE A 515 -3.52 9.75 -23.28
C ILE A 515 -4.85 9.55 -22.52
N ILE A 516 -4.77 9.24 -21.23
CA ILE A 516 -5.97 8.95 -20.42
C ILE A 516 -6.74 10.23 -20.07
N SER A 517 -6.05 11.34 -19.76
CA SER A 517 -6.75 12.61 -19.50
C SER A 517 -7.44 13.11 -20.77
N GLY A 518 -6.79 12.96 -21.94
CA GLY A 518 -7.38 13.13 -23.27
C GLY A 518 -8.68 12.35 -23.47
N ILE A 519 -8.64 11.03 -23.22
CA ILE A 519 -9.82 10.16 -23.32
C ILE A 519 -10.96 10.65 -22.42
N LEU A 520 -10.66 10.98 -21.16
CA LEU A 520 -11.68 11.43 -20.22
C LEU A 520 -12.28 12.78 -20.64
N TRP A 521 -11.47 13.66 -21.24
CA TRP A 521 -11.96 14.92 -21.80
C TRP A 521 -12.83 14.72 -23.05
N ASP A 522 -12.43 13.84 -23.97
CA ASP A 522 -13.24 13.42 -25.13
C ASP A 522 -14.62 12.89 -24.71
N ILE A 523 -14.66 12.08 -23.63
CA ILE A 523 -15.92 11.63 -23.05
C ILE A 523 -16.68 12.82 -22.48
N ARG A 524 -16.04 13.72 -21.72
CA ARG A 524 -16.68 14.91 -21.12
C ARG A 524 -17.27 15.88 -22.14
N GLU A 525 -16.70 16.00 -23.34
CA GLU A 525 -17.24 16.84 -24.40
C GLU A 525 -18.55 16.30 -25.00
N THR A 526 -18.78 15.00 -24.88
CA THR A 526 -19.95 14.32 -25.44
C THR A 526 -20.96 13.85 -24.38
N MET A 527 -20.49 13.61 -23.16
CA MET A 527 -21.24 13.17 -21.98
C MET A 527 -21.10 14.21 -20.87
N THR A 528 -22.22 14.59 -20.25
CA THR A 528 -22.19 15.55 -19.14
C THR A 528 -21.42 15.01 -17.94
N SER A 529 -20.72 15.88 -17.22
CA SER A 529 -20.02 15.53 -15.96
C SER A 529 -20.89 14.80 -14.94
N ALA A 530 -22.17 15.18 -14.84
CA ALA A 530 -23.17 14.51 -13.99
C ALA A 530 -23.43 13.01 -14.31
N ILE A 531 -22.93 12.51 -15.44
CA ILE A 531 -22.96 11.09 -15.81
C ILE A 531 -21.55 10.50 -15.73
N LEU A 532 -20.55 11.17 -16.31
CA LEU A 532 -19.18 10.67 -16.37
C LEU A 532 -18.54 10.51 -14.99
N GLU A 533 -18.64 11.52 -14.12
CA GLU A 533 -17.90 11.54 -12.85
C GLU A 533 -18.36 10.45 -11.87
N PRO A 534 -19.68 10.19 -11.69
CA PRO A 534 -20.13 9.03 -10.92
C PRO A 534 -19.61 7.70 -11.48
N ILE A 535 -19.64 7.53 -12.82
CA ILE A 535 -19.13 6.31 -13.48
C ILE A 535 -17.62 6.17 -13.22
N LEU A 536 -16.86 7.26 -13.36
CA LEU A 536 -15.42 7.28 -13.16
C LEU A 536 -15.05 6.89 -11.74
N ILE A 537 -15.71 7.48 -10.74
CA ILE A 537 -15.45 7.20 -9.31
C ILE A 537 -15.71 5.73 -8.99
N ASP A 538 -16.83 5.18 -9.46
CA ASP A 538 -17.16 3.77 -9.24
C ASP A 538 -16.26 2.82 -10.05
N ALA A 539 -15.76 3.25 -11.21
CA ALA A 539 -14.82 2.46 -12.01
C ALA A 539 -13.45 2.36 -11.32
N LEU A 540 -12.98 3.42 -10.66
CA LEU A 540 -11.76 3.36 -9.85
C LEU A 540 -11.88 2.37 -8.69
N ARG A 541 -13.07 2.21 -8.11
CA ARG A 541 -13.30 1.19 -7.06
C ARG A 541 -13.20 -0.25 -7.57
N LEU A 542 -13.19 -0.48 -8.89
CA LEU A 542 -12.89 -1.79 -9.49
C LEU A 542 -11.38 -2.06 -9.62
N ARG A 543 -10.56 -1.06 -9.34
CA ARG A 543 -9.09 -1.10 -9.26
C ARG A 543 -8.37 -1.52 -10.55
N PRO A 544 -8.64 -0.83 -11.68
CA PRO A 544 -7.98 -1.13 -12.94
C PRO A 544 -6.51 -0.68 -12.93
N ILE A 545 -5.59 -1.51 -13.40
CA ILE A 545 -4.15 -1.20 -13.41
C ILE A 545 -3.57 -1.08 -14.83
N THR A 546 -4.38 -1.28 -15.86
CA THR A 546 -4.02 -1.07 -17.27
C THR A 546 -5.03 -0.15 -17.97
N PHE A 547 -4.63 0.51 -19.05
CA PHE A 547 -5.51 1.35 -19.88
C PHE A 547 -6.72 0.56 -20.40
N PHE A 548 -6.49 -0.71 -20.71
CA PHE A 548 -7.53 -1.66 -21.11
C PHE A 548 -8.52 -1.94 -19.99
N GLU A 549 -8.04 -2.28 -18.79
CA GLU A 549 -8.90 -2.56 -17.64
C GLU A 549 -9.66 -1.31 -17.23
N PHE A 550 -9.06 -0.13 -17.37
CA PHE A 550 -9.70 1.15 -17.11
C PHE A 550 -10.89 1.39 -18.06
N ALA A 551 -10.70 1.09 -19.36
CA ALA A 551 -11.79 1.13 -20.34
C ALA A 551 -12.92 0.14 -19.99
N GLU A 552 -12.59 -1.10 -19.65
CA GLU A 552 -13.58 -2.12 -19.26
C GLU A 552 -14.28 -1.75 -17.95
N ALA A 553 -13.59 -1.17 -16.97
CA ALA A 553 -14.17 -0.74 -15.71
C ALA A 553 -15.24 0.34 -15.91
N LEU A 554 -14.98 1.32 -16.79
CA LEU A 554 -15.97 2.34 -17.14
C LEU A 554 -17.22 1.72 -17.79
N LEU A 555 -17.05 0.72 -18.67
CA LEU A 555 -18.17 0.01 -19.29
C LEU A 555 -18.94 -0.85 -18.29
N VAL A 556 -18.26 -1.56 -17.40
CA VAL A 556 -18.89 -2.37 -16.34
C VAL A 556 -19.77 -1.51 -15.44
N ILE A 557 -19.33 -0.29 -15.10
CA ILE A 557 -20.11 0.63 -14.26
C ILE A 557 -21.23 1.32 -15.03
N ASP A 558 -21.01 1.65 -16.31
CA ASP A 558 -22.04 2.22 -17.18
C ASP A 558 -23.19 1.21 -17.43
N ASP A 559 -22.91 -0.09 -17.35
CA ASP A 559 -23.89 -1.15 -17.59
C ASP A 559 -25.06 -1.17 -16.59
N THR A 560 -26.25 -1.48 -17.09
CA THR A 560 -27.49 -1.43 -16.30
C THR A 560 -28.19 -2.77 -16.12
N ASP A 561 -27.72 -3.84 -16.79
CA ASP A 561 -28.34 -5.16 -16.71
C ASP A 561 -27.35 -6.34 -16.50
N ALA A 562 -26.06 -6.04 -16.28
CA ALA A 562 -24.97 -7.00 -16.09
C ALA A 562 -24.69 -7.86 -17.34
N ASP A 563 -25.00 -7.36 -18.54
CA ASP A 563 -24.77 -8.01 -19.83
C ASP A 563 -24.12 -7.07 -20.86
N LEU A 564 -22.80 -6.90 -20.74
CA LEU A 564 -21.98 -6.12 -21.68
C LEU A 564 -22.13 -6.51 -23.16
N SER A 565 -22.59 -7.73 -23.46
CA SER A 565 -22.72 -8.20 -24.84
C SER A 565 -23.82 -7.46 -25.63
N ASN A 566 -24.79 -6.87 -24.92
CA ASN A 566 -25.86 -6.08 -25.51
C ASN A 566 -25.57 -4.56 -25.53
N GLY A 567 -24.39 -4.17 -25.03
CA GLY A 567 -23.89 -2.81 -24.95
C GLY A 567 -24.36 -2.07 -23.70
N THR A 568 -23.71 -0.94 -23.41
CA THR A 568 -24.03 -0.08 -22.25
C THR A 568 -24.68 1.23 -22.70
N PRO A 569 -25.39 1.97 -21.83
CA PRO A 569 -26.09 3.21 -22.19
C PRO A 569 -25.24 4.23 -22.95
N ASN A 570 -23.96 4.34 -22.58
CA ASN A 570 -23.00 5.28 -23.14
C ASN A 570 -21.84 4.61 -23.89
N ILE A 571 -21.99 3.33 -24.27
CA ILE A 571 -20.93 2.53 -24.89
C ILE A 571 -20.27 3.21 -26.10
N THR A 572 -21.05 3.83 -26.99
CA THR A 572 -20.51 4.47 -28.20
C THR A 572 -19.66 5.69 -27.86
N THR A 573 -19.99 6.42 -26.80
CA THR A 573 -19.19 7.56 -26.32
C THR A 573 -17.89 7.07 -25.70
N ILE A 574 -17.97 6.15 -24.73
CA ILE A 574 -16.80 5.63 -24.01
C ILE A 574 -15.86 4.95 -25.00
N CYS A 575 -16.36 3.98 -25.78
CA CYS A 575 -15.56 3.27 -26.76
C CYS A 575 -15.04 4.15 -27.88
N GLY A 576 -15.79 5.18 -28.27
CA GLY A 576 -15.35 6.18 -29.25
C GLY A 576 -14.08 6.89 -28.78
N ALA A 577 -14.09 7.43 -27.57
CA ALA A 577 -12.95 8.13 -26.97
C ALA A 577 -11.72 7.21 -26.86
N PHE A 578 -11.84 6.02 -26.25
CA PHE A 578 -10.71 5.09 -26.17
C PHE A 578 -10.16 4.72 -27.55
N SER A 579 -11.03 4.51 -28.55
CA SER A 579 -10.60 4.18 -29.91
C SER A 579 -9.90 5.34 -30.64
N ASN A 580 -10.26 6.59 -30.35
CA ASN A 580 -9.56 7.76 -30.91
C ASN A 580 -8.10 7.81 -30.44
N HIS A 581 -7.86 7.33 -29.22
CA HIS A 581 -6.56 7.27 -28.57
C HIS A 581 -5.85 5.92 -28.72
N GLY A 582 -6.31 5.05 -29.64
CA GLY A 582 -5.62 3.79 -29.95
C GLY A 582 -5.82 2.65 -28.94
N ILE A 583 -6.67 2.82 -27.94
CA ILE A 583 -6.97 1.80 -26.92
C ILE A 583 -8.28 1.07 -27.26
N TYR A 584 -8.25 -0.26 -27.24
CA TYR A 584 -9.37 -1.08 -27.67
C TYR A 584 -9.75 -2.15 -26.64
N ALA A 585 -10.90 -1.94 -25.99
CA ALA A 585 -11.52 -2.91 -25.10
C ALA A 585 -12.44 -3.90 -25.87
N PRO A 586 -12.48 -5.20 -25.54
CA PRO A 586 -13.36 -6.21 -26.14
C PRO A 586 -14.80 -5.79 -26.21
N SER A 587 -15.28 -5.19 -25.13
CA SER A 587 -16.66 -4.73 -25.01
C SER A 587 -17.00 -3.65 -26.04
N CYS A 588 -16.00 -2.96 -26.61
CA CYS A 588 -16.18 -1.96 -27.67
C CYS A 588 -16.38 -2.52 -29.08
N ALA A 589 -16.24 -3.83 -29.27
CA ALA A 589 -16.39 -4.45 -30.59
C ALA A 589 -17.78 -4.18 -31.18
N GLY A 590 -17.81 -3.44 -32.30
CA GLY A 590 -19.06 -3.10 -33.00
C GLY A 590 -19.79 -1.87 -32.46
N TYR A 591 -19.16 -1.09 -31.58
CA TYR A 591 -19.71 0.16 -31.02
C TYR A 591 -18.87 1.39 -31.37
N THR A 592 -17.80 1.23 -32.16
CA THR A 592 -16.94 2.31 -32.65
C THR A 592 -17.45 2.90 -33.97
N SER A 593 -17.09 4.16 -34.23
CA SER A 593 -17.49 4.88 -35.45
C SER A 593 -16.80 4.33 -36.70
N ALA A 594 -15.55 3.88 -36.57
CA ALA A 594 -14.71 3.27 -37.60
C ALA A 594 -14.39 1.80 -37.26
N PRO A 595 -13.97 0.95 -38.23
CA PRO A 595 -13.57 -0.42 -37.93
C PRO A 595 -12.35 -0.43 -37.00
N ILE A 596 -12.16 -1.50 -36.23
CA ILE A 596 -11.01 -1.68 -35.35
C ILE A 596 -9.89 -2.38 -36.14
N ALA A 597 -8.66 -1.91 -35.99
CA ALA A 597 -7.45 -2.58 -36.44
C ALA A 597 -6.38 -2.42 -35.36
N SER A 598 -5.95 -3.51 -34.74
CA SER A 598 -4.96 -3.51 -33.66
C SER A 598 -4.02 -4.71 -33.80
N ILE A 599 -2.73 -4.51 -33.52
CA ILE A 599 -1.69 -5.55 -33.40
C ILE A 599 -1.29 -5.59 -31.92
N ILE A 600 -1.31 -6.78 -31.31
CA ILE A 600 -1.23 -6.94 -29.84
C ILE A 600 0.10 -7.54 -29.39
N ASN A 601 0.74 -8.38 -30.20
CA ASN A 601 1.89 -9.18 -29.76
C ASN A 601 3.24 -8.74 -30.33
N LEU A 602 3.32 -7.54 -30.91
CA LEU A 602 4.52 -7.02 -31.56
C LEU A 602 4.71 -5.56 -31.17
N GLU A 603 5.90 -5.22 -30.70
CA GLU A 603 6.21 -3.87 -30.21
C GLU A 603 7.07 -3.08 -31.18
N LYS A 604 6.93 -1.75 -31.14
CA LYS A 604 7.76 -0.87 -31.97
C LYS A 604 9.24 -1.06 -31.62
N ASN A 605 10.06 -1.22 -32.66
CA ASN A 605 11.49 -1.51 -32.63
C ASN A 605 11.87 -2.90 -32.10
N GLU A 606 10.92 -3.81 -31.89
CA GLU A 606 11.24 -5.20 -31.54
C GLU A 606 12.03 -5.88 -32.68
N SER A 607 13.02 -6.70 -32.30
CA SER A 607 13.79 -7.53 -33.23
C SER A 607 13.13 -8.89 -33.42
N VAL A 608 12.75 -9.21 -34.66
CA VAL A 608 12.06 -10.45 -35.02
C VAL A 608 12.83 -11.25 -36.06
N SER A 609 12.69 -12.58 -36.00
CA SER A 609 13.33 -13.49 -36.95
C SER A 609 12.50 -14.75 -37.15
N GLY A 610 12.66 -15.44 -38.29
CA GLY A 610 11.93 -16.68 -38.54
C GLY A 610 10.51 -16.47 -39.07
N ILE A 611 9.56 -17.21 -38.52
CA ILE A 611 8.13 -17.05 -38.85
C ILE A 611 7.49 -16.35 -37.67
N VAL A 612 7.02 -15.13 -37.89
CA VAL A 612 6.39 -14.28 -36.87
C VAL A 612 4.88 -14.43 -36.99
N THR A 613 4.20 -14.85 -35.93
CA THR A 613 2.73 -14.85 -35.91
C THR A 613 2.26 -13.49 -35.45
N VAL A 614 1.39 -12.84 -36.22
CA VAL A 614 0.79 -11.55 -35.85
C VAL A 614 -0.58 -11.81 -35.25
N ILE A 615 -0.76 -11.41 -33.99
CA ILE A 615 -1.98 -11.50 -33.20
C ILE A 615 -2.55 -10.09 -33.05
N GLY A 616 -3.87 -9.98 -33.16
CA GLY A 616 -4.53 -8.69 -33.18
C GLY A 616 -6.04 -8.78 -33.23
N THR A 617 -6.66 -7.61 -33.37
CA THR A 617 -8.12 -7.48 -33.49
C THR A 617 -8.46 -6.73 -34.77
N VAL A 618 -9.39 -7.29 -35.55
CA VAL A 618 -10.07 -6.62 -36.66
C VAL A 618 -11.57 -6.81 -36.53
N TYR A 619 -12.30 -5.70 -36.45
CA TYR A 619 -13.74 -5.73 -36.21
C TYR A 619 -14.46 -4.58 -36.96
N PRO A 620 -15.68 -4.76 -37.48
CA PRO A 620 -16.40 -3.69 -38.17
C PRO A 620 -16.84 -2.54 -37.25
N SER A 621 -17.07 -1.37 -37.84
CA SER A 621 -17.75 -0.26 -37.16
C SER A 621 -19.22 -0.58 -36.86
N GLN A 622 -19.82 0.22 -35.99
CA GLN A 622 -21.20 0.07 -35.55
C GLN A 622 -22.19 -0.04 -36.73
N GLY A 623 -22.97 -1.12 -36.73
CA GLY A 623 -24.00 -1.37 -37.73
C GLY A 623 -23.48 -1.73 -39.13
N SER A 624 -22.18 -2.03 -39.27
CA SER A 624 -21.56 -2.47 -40.52
C SER A 624 -21.07 -3.93 -40.45
N ASN A 625 -20.58 -4.47 -41.56
CA ASN A 625 -19.90 -5.76 -41.63
C ASN A 625 -18.47 -5.58 -42.12
N LEU A 626 -17.53 -6.37 -41.60
CA LEU A 626 -16.16 -6.35 -42.10
C LEU A 626 -16.17 -6.81 -43.56
N THR A 627 -15.55 -6.02 -44.45
CA THR A 627 -15.43 -6.38 -45.87
C THR A 627 -14.09 -7.03 -46.15
N SER A 628 -13.02 -6.48 -45.60
CA SER A 628 -11.68 -7.05 -45.69
C SER A 628 -10.73 -6.46 -44.67
N TYR A 629 -9.74 -7.23 -44.25
CA TYR A 629 -8.53 -6.71 -43.63
C TYR A 629 -7.28 -7.19 -44.38
N THR A 630 -6.22 -6.39 -44.31
CA THR A 630 -4.93 -6.65 -44.95
C THR A 630 -3.81 -6.38 -43.96
N LEU A 631 -2.99 -7.38 -43.70
CA LEU A 631 -1.70 -7.25 -43.05
C LEU A 631 -0.63 -7.12 -44.15
N SER A 632 0.23 -6.11 -44.06
CA SER A 632 1.27 -5.85 -45.05
C SER A 632 2.60 -5.46 -44.39
N SER A 633 3.73 -5.82 -45.00
CA SER A 633 5.08 -5.43 -44.58
C SER A 633 5.67 -4.52 -45.65
N ASP A 634 5.97 -3.27 -45.28
CA ASP A 634 6.39 -2.19 -46.20
C ASP A 634 5.47 -2.06 -47.44
N GLY A 635 4.16 -2.24 -47.22
CA GLY A 635 3.14 -2.20 -48.26
C GLY A 635 3.05 -3.46 -49.14
N MET A 636 3.85 -4.50 -48.88
CA MET A 636 3.67 -5.82 -49.50
C MET A 636 2.72 -6.67 -48.67
N GLU A 637 1.69 -7.22 -49.30
CA GLU A 637 0.69 -8.06 -48.63
C GLU A 637 1.35 -9.30 -47.99
N VAL A 638 1.10 -9.46 -46.68
CA VAL A 638 1.51 -10.61 -45.86
C VAL A 638 0.32 -11.54 -45.67
N ASN A 639 -0.83 -11.00 -45.26
CA ASN A 639 -2.07 -11.77 -45.13
C ASN A 639 -3.29 -10.90 -45.44
N THR A 640 -4.37 -11.56 -45.86
CA THR A 640 -5.69 -10.93 -46.03
C THR A 640 -6.80 -11.80 -45.47
N GLY A 641 -7.86 -11.16 -44.97
CA GLY A 641 -9.06 -11.86 -44.53
C GLY A 641 -10.29 -10.97 -44.63
N SER A 642 -11.45 -11.51 -44.26
CA SER A 642 -12.74 -10.80 -44.31
C SER A 642 -13.67 -11.13 -43.15
N ASN A 643 -13.28 -12.06 -42.28
CA ASN A 643 -14.01 -12.33 -41.04
C ASN A 643 -13.41 -11.49 -39.92
N PRO A 644 -14.22 -11.00 -38.97
CA PRO A 644 -13.71 -10.41 -37.75
C PRO A 644 -12.78 -11.38 -37.02
N VAL A 645 -11.67 -10.86 -36.51
CA VAL A 645 -10.72 -11.58 -35.65
C VAL A 645 -10.66 -10.80 -34.35
N PHE A 646 -10.79 -11.49 -33.23
CA PHE A 646 -10.82 -10.86 -31.91
C PHE A 646 -9.69 -11.46 -31.06
N SER A 647 -8.69 -10.64 -30.72
CA SER A 647 -7.47 -11.06 -29.99
C SER A 647 -6.89 -12.38 -30.48
N GLY A 648 -6.81 -12.53 -31.81
CA GLY A 648 -6.51 -13.80 -32.48
C GLY A 648 -5.51 -13.61 -33.60
N GLU A 649 -5.14 -14.72 -34.25
CA GLU A 649 -4.17 -14.69 -35.35
C GLU A 649 -4.71 -13.86 -36.54
N ILE A 650 -4.05 -12.74 -36.81
CA ILE A 650 -4.25 -11.91 -37.99
C ILE A 650 -3.56 -12.53 -39.20
N GLY A 651 -2.38 -13.14 -39.01
CA GLY A 651 -1.64 -13.90 -40.03
C GLY A 651 -0.18 -14.13 -39.65
N THR A 652 0.54 -14.95 -40.44
CA THR A 652 1.97 -15.23 -40.24
C THR A 652 2.86 -14.46 -41.22
N TRP A 653 3.87 -13.76 -40.71
CA TRP A 653 4.89 -13.05 -41.47
C TRP A 653 6.20 -13.86 -41.51
N ASP A 654 6.57 -14.38 -42.70
CA ASP A 654 7.82 -15.13 -42.89
C ASP A 654 8.98 -14.17 -43.15
N THR A 655 9.76 -13.88 -42.12
CA THR A 655 10.89 -12.94 -42.22
C THR A 655 12.14 -13.59 -42.77
N ARG A 656 12.25 -14.93 -42.82
CA ARG A 656 13.48 -15.68 -43.20
C ARG A 656 14.05 -15.33 -44.58
N THR A 657 13.21 -14.82 -45.47
CA THR A 657 13.60 -14.44 -46.84
C THR A 657 13.84 -12.94 -47.02
N LEU A 658 13.60 -12.15 -45.98
CA LEU A 658 13.81 -10.71 -45.97
C LEU A 658 15.26 -10.39 -45.60
N ASP A 659 15.78 -9.30 -46.16
CA ASP A 659 17.09 -8.79 -45.77
C ASP A 659 17.02 -8.20 -44.36
N ASP A 660 18.08 -8.32 -43.57
CA ASP A 660 18.14 -7.73 -42.23
C ASP A 660 17.94 -6.20 -42.30
N GLY A 661 17.07 -5.64 -41.47
CA GLY A 661 16.72 -4.21 -41.50
C GLY A 661 15.38 -3.87 -40.85
N LEU A 662 15.03 -2.59 -40.82
CA LEU A 662 13.75 -2.09 -40.30
C LEU A 662 12.64 -2.28 -41.34
N TYR A 663 11.51 -2.87 -40.94
CA TYR A 663 10.30 -3.05 -41.72
C TYR A 663 9.10 -2.52 -40.95
N THR A 664 8.09 -1.99 -41.64
CA THR A 664 6.83 -1.57 -41.03
C THR A 664 5.73 -2.57 -41.38
N LEU A 665 5.19 -3.25 -40.37
CA LEU A 665 3.97 -4.05 -40.49
C LEU A 665 2.75 -3.14 -40.33
N THR A 666 1.88 -3.08 -41.33
CA THR A 666 0.64 -2.31 -41.33
C THR A 666 -0.55 -3.26 -41.44
N LEU A 667 -1.46 -3.19 -40.46
CA LEU A 667 -2.76 -3.88 -40.49
C LEU A 667 -3.85 -2.86 -40.83
N THR A 668 -4.61 -3.11 -41.89
CA THR A 668 -5.70 -2.25 -42.35
C THR A 668 -7.02 -3.01 -42.36
N ALA A 669 -8.05 -2.51 -41.68
CA ALA A 669 -9.41 -3.05 -41.67
C ALA A 669 -10.37 -2.17 -42.47
N ASN A 670 -11.28 -2.78 -43.22
CA ASN A 670 -12.29 -2.12 -44.04
C ASN A 670 -13.66 -2.72 -43.75
N ASP A 671 -14.70 -1.90 -43.76
CA ASP A 671 -16.07 -2.35 -43.52
C ASP A 671 -17.04 -2.01 -44.66
N SER A 672 -18.29 -2.44 -44.52
CA SER A 672 -19.34 -2.27 -45.53
C SER A 672 -19.93 -0.86 -45.56
N SER A 673 -19.61 -0.01 -44.60
CA SER A 673 -19.95 1.42 -44.60
C SER A 673 -18.96 2.24 -45.43
N GLY A 674 -17.85 1.62 -45.86
CA GLY A 674 -16.77 2.26 -46.62
C GLY A 674 -15.74 2.94 -45.72
N GLN A 675 -15.78 2.68 -44.41
CA GLN A 675 -14.79 3.16 -43.46
C GLN A 675 -13.59 2.22 -43.39
N GLN A 676 -12.45 2.79 -43.02
CA GLN A 676 -11.17 2.12 -42.97
C GLN A 676 -10.39 2.61 -41.75
N SER A 677 -9.69 1.69 -41.10
CA SER A 677 -8.75 1.99 -40.02
C SER A 677 -7.47 1.21 -40.24
N SER A 678 -6.34 1.76 -39.80
CA SER A 678 -5.03 1.12 -39.94
C SER A 678 -4.13 1.39 -38.76
N VAL A 679 -3.40 0.37 -38.31
CA VAL A 679 -2.34 0.47 -37.31
C VAL A 679 -1.02 0.01 -37.93
N SER A 680 0.11 0.57 -37.50
CA SER A 680 1.43 0.17 -37.97
C SER A 680 2.43 -0.01 -36.84
N VAL A 681 3.22 -1.08 -36.90
CA VAL A 681 4.34 -1.33 -36.00
C VAL A 681 5.63 -1.45 -36.81
N SER A 682 6.68 -0.75 -36.40
CA SER A 682 8.01 -0.84 -37.02
C SER A 682 8.85 -1.88 -36.29
N LEU A 683 9.45 -2.84 -36.99
CA LEU A 683 10.18 -3.99 -36.42
C LEU A 683 11.51 -4.20 -37.14
N TYR A 684 12.54 -4.66 -36.43
CA TYR A 684 13.80 -5.04 -37.04
C TYR A 684 13.81 -6.52 -37.39
N VAL A 685 14.01 -6.86 -38.66
CA VAL A 685 14.28 -8.23 -39.09
C VAL A 685 15.77 -8.52 -38.93
N ASP A 686 16.12 -9.60 -38.21
CA ASP A 686 17.49 -10.12 -38.10
C ASP A 686 17.52 -11.63 -38.35
N ASN A 687 17.88 -12.05 -39.57
CA ASN A 687 17.97 -13.45 -40.00
C ASN A 687 19.40 -14.02 -39.91
N PHE A 688 20.33 -13.37 -39.22
CA PHE A 688 21.74 -13.74 -39.25
C PHE A 688 22.01 -15.16 -38.69
N ASN A 689 22.54 -16.05 -39.53
CA ASN A 689 22.81 -17.46 -39.20
C ASN A 689 24.29 -17.70 -38.84
N LEU A 690 24.58 -18.07 -37.58
CA LEU A 690 25.94 -18.30 -37.04
C LEU A 690 26.74 -19.42 -37.74
N ASN A 691 26.09 -20.26 -38.54
CA ASN A 691 26.73 -21.41 -39.20
C ASN A 691 27.60 -21.07 -40.42
N MET A 692 27.66 -19.81 -40.88
CA MET A 692 28.53 -19.40 -42.00
C MET A 692 30.00 -19.09 -41.61
N LEU A 693 30.42 -19.31 -40.35
CA LEU A 693 31.80 -19.14 -39.89
C LEU A 693 32.64 -20.44 -39.92
N SER A 694 32.30 -21.39 -40.80
CA SER A 694 32.91 -22.74 -40.87
C SER A 694 34.32 -22.77 -41.50
N GLY A 695 35.21 -21.84 -41.13
CA GLY A 695 36.57 -21.72 -41.68
C GLY A 695 37.70 -21.58 -40.66
N ILE A 696 37.43 -21.65 -39.35
CA ILE A 696 38.44 -21.48 -38.30
C ILE A 696 38.60 -22.81 -37.55
N SER A 697 39.76 -23.43 -37.69
CA SER A 697 40.18 -24.62 -36.93
C SER A 697 40.64 -24.21 -35.53
N ASP A 698 40.07 -24.85 -34.51
CA ASP A 698 40.18 -24.64 -33.06
C ASP A 698 39.57 -23.33 -32.51
N PRO A 699 38.75 -23.37 -31.43
CA PRO A 699 37.88 -22.26 -31.08
C PRO A 699 38.53 -21.31 -30.05
N PRO A 700 38.93 -20.08 -30.42
CA PRO A 700 38.86 -18.97 -29.49
C PRO A 700 37.38 -18.57 -29.32
N ALA A 701 36.92 -18.43 -28.09
CA ALA A 701 35.57 -17.97 -27.77
C ALA A 701 35.29 -16.64 -28.47
N VAL A 702 34.31 -16.62 -29.38
CA VAL A 702 33.82 -15.41 -30.03
C VAL A 702 32.58 -14.98 -29.26
N ALA A 703 32.70 -13.95 -28.42
CA ALA A 703 31.54 -13.27 -27.86
C ALA A 703 31.05 -12.22 -28.87
N SER A 704 29.79 -12.31 -29.29
CA SER A 704 29.12 -11.27 -30.07
C SER A 704 28.06 -10.61 -29.20
N LYS A 705 28.12 -9.28 -29.07
CA LYS A 705 27.06 -8.46 -28.46
C LYS A 705 26.56 -7.48 -29.53
N MET A 706 25.25 -7.41 -29.74
CA MET A 706 24.61 -6.35 -30.51
C MET A 706 24.34 -5.16 -29.59
N LEU A 707 24.47 -3.96 -30.13
CA LEU A 707 24.25 -2.68 -29.44
C LEU A 707 23.28 -1.90 -30.33
N GLU A 708 22.15 -1.49 -29.76
CA GLU A 708 21.21 -0.55 -30.39
C GLU A 708 21.15 0.74 -29.56
N ALA A 709 21.16 1.89 -30.25
CA ALA A 709 20.74 3.20 -29.72
C ALA A 709 20.47 4.18 -30.88
N ASP A 710 19.73 5.26 -30.57
CA ASP A 710 18.52 5.70 -31.29
C ASP A 710 18.59 7.01 -32.12
N LEU A 711 17.52 7.26 -32.89
CA LEU A 711 16.97 8.54 -33.43
C LEU A 711 17.92 9.59 -34.06
N ASN A 712 18.41 9.31 -35.28
CA ASN A 712 18.55 10.22 -36.45
C ASN A 712 19.70 9.74 -37.37
N ASP A 713 19.34 9.08 -38.48
CA ASP A 713 20.20 8.79 -39.64
C ASP A 713 21.60 8.14 -39.41
N THR A 714 21.63 6.80 -39.54
CA THR A 714 22.74 5.91 -39.97
C THR A 714 23.93 5.59 -39.02
N VAL A 715 24.11 4.29 -38.68
CA VAL A 715 25.26 3.37 -38.96
C VAL A 715 25.39 2.25 -37.89
N TYR A 716 25.37 0.98 -38.30
CA TYR A 716 25.63 -0.20 -37.45
C TYR A 716 27.12 -0.57 -37.36
N TYR A 717 27.57 -1.05 -36.19
CA TYR A 717 28.90 -1.62 -35.99
C TYR A 717 28.85 -2.98 -35.28
N LYS A 718 29.49 -4.00 -35.86
CA LYS A 718 29.78 -5.29 -35.18
C LYS A 718 31.19 -5.24 -34.59
N VAL A 719 31.39 -5.76 -33.37
CA VAL A 719 32.71 -5.87 -32.71
C VAL A 719 33.10 -7.33 -32.60
N ALA A 720 34.29 -7.68 -33.08
CA ALA A 720 34.92 -8.98 -32.83
C ALA A 720 36.18 -8.76 -31.99
N ALA A 721 36.26 -9.44 -30.84
CA ALA A 721 37.47 -9.52 -30.03
C ALA A 721 38.23 -10.81 -30.39
N THR A 722 39.52 -10.68 -30.72
CA THR A 722 40.42 -11.82 -30.88
C THR A 722 41.51 -11.76 -29.83
N TYR A 723 41.64 -12.84 -29.05
CA TYR A 723 42.68 -13.01 -28.05
C TYR A 723 43.95 -13.55 -28.70
N ALA A 724 45.08 -12.90 -28.44
CA ALA A 724 46.40 -13.44 -28.75
C ALA A 724 47.29 -13.40 -27.51
N GLY A 725 47.40 -14.53 -26.81
CA GLY A 725 48.47 -14.82 -25.85
C GLY A 725 48.17 -14.55 -24.37
N SER A 726 48.10 -15.67 -23.62
CA SER A 726 48.30 -15.91 -22.18
C SER A 726 47.62 -15.03 -21.11
N ALA A 727 46.82 -15.72 -20.28
CA ALA A 727 46.23 -15.35 -18.98
C ALA A 727 45.12 -14.27 -18.98
N GLU A 728 43.89 -14.67 -18.65
CA GLU A 728 42.72 -13.80 -18.53
C GLU A 728 42.68 -13.05 -17.19
N GLY A 729 42.33 -11.77 -17.24
CA GLY A 729 42.18 -10.87 -16.09
C GLY A 729 42.91 -9.52 -16.21
N GLN A 730 43.90 -9.40 -17.11
CA GLN A 730 44.53 -8.12 -17.44
C GLN A 730 44.72 -8.01 -18.96
N CYS A 731 43.90 -7.19 -19.64
CA CYS A 731 44.07 -6.92 -21.08
C CYS A 731 44.65 -5.51 -21.34
N PRO A 732 45.97 -5.30 -21.31
CA PRO A 732 46.57 -4.02 -21.69
C PRO A 732 46.62 -3.78 -23.21
N GLN A 733 46.25 -4.77 -24.05
CA GLN A 733 46.30 -4.70 -25.52
C GLN A 733 45.15 -5.48 -26.17
N CYS A 734 43.90 -5.14 -25.89
CA CYS A 734 42.75 -5.67 -26.63
C CYS A 734 42.63 -4.92 -27.97
N SER A 735 42.56 -5.64 -29.11
CA SER A 735 42.28 -5.04 -30.42
C SER A 735 40.83 -5.28 -30.82
N TYR A 736 40.03 -4.21 -30.83
CA TYR A 736 38.65 -4.24 -31.32
C TYR A 736 38.65 -4.00 -32.82
N ARG A 737 37.85 -4.74 -33.60
CA ARG A 737 37.60 -4.45 -35.02
C ARG A 737 36.15 -4.07 -35.23
N TRP A 738 35.95 -2.95 -35.91
CA TRP A 738 34.64 -2.41 -36.27
C TRP A 738 34.28 -2.87 -37.68
N PHE A 739 33.07 -3.37 -37.92
CA PHE A 739 32.58 -3.75 -39.26
C PHE A 739 31.41 -2.88 -39.71
N ARG A 740 31.39 -2.47 -40.98
CA ARG A 740 30.28 -1.79 -41.68
C ARG A 740 29.98 -2.55 -42.96
N ASN A 741 28.74 -3.01 -43.17
CA ASN A 741 28.31 -3.78 -44.36
C ASN A 741 29.26 -4.93 -44.73
N GLY A 742 29.76 -5.67 -43.74
CA GLY A 742 30.72 -6.77 -43.94
C GLY A 742 32.19 -6.38 -44.15
N ALA A 743 32.57 -5.10 -44.05
CA ALA A 743 33.97 -4.63 -44.22
C ALA A 743 34.54 -3.94 -42.96
N VAL A 744 35.84 -4.13 -42.67
CA VAL A 744 36.52 -3.58 -41.47
C VAL A 744 36.76 -2.07 -41.59
N VAL A 745 36.33 -1.27 -40.61
CA VAL A 745 36.37 0.20 -40.63
C VAL A 745 37.21 0.88 -39.52
N GLY A 746 37.78 0.15 -38.55
CA GLY A 746 38.73 0.74 -37.57
C GLY A 746 39.21 -0.21 -36.47
N ALA A 747 40.20 0.23 -35.65
CA ALA A 747 40.67 -0.47 -34.44
C ALA A 747 41.24 0.51 -33.38
N GLN A 748 40.95 0.30 -32.08
CA GLN A 748 41.53 1.07 -30.95
C GLN A 748 41.59 0.25 -29.63
N SER A 749 42.12 0.82 -28.54
CA SER A 749 42.45 0.14 -27.25
C SER A 749 42.01 0.91 -25.97
N SER A 750 41.16 0.28 -25.13
CA SER A 750 40.82 0.45 -23.68
C SER A 750 40.14 1.74 -23.11
N PRO A 751 39.08 1.63 -22.26
CA PRO A 751 38.57 2.70 -21.35
C PRO A 751 38.88 2.48 -19.83
N GLN A 752 38.64 3.51 -18.98
CA GLN A 752 38.90 3.59 -17.51
C GLN A 752 37.59 3.75 -16.68
N TYR A 753 37.57 3.35 -15.39
CA TYR A 753 36.39 3.36 -14.48
C TYR A 753 36.51 4.29 -13.25
N SER A 754 35.41 4.85 -12.74
CA SER A 754 35.28 5.43 -11.38
C SER A 754 33.85 5.22 -10.79
N THR A 755 33.71 5.13 -9.45
CA THR A 755 32.45 4.82 -8.74
C THR A 755 32.13 5.81 -7.60
N THR A 756 30.85 6.04 -7.29
CA THR A 756 30.38 6.68 -6.02
C THR A 756 29.05 6.03 -5.58
N LEU A 757 28.91 5.69 -4.29
CA LEU A 757 27.80 4.91 -3.68
C LEU A 757 26.72 5.80 -3.03
N ASN A 758 25.43 5.39 -3.15
CA ASN A 758 24.38 5.44 -2.11
C ASN A 758 23.07 4.77 -2.62
N GLY A 759 22.53 3.76 -1.90
CA GLY A 759 21.20 3.13 -2.14
C GLY A 759 21.22 1.62 -2.46
N PRO A 760 20.12 0.86 -2.23
CA PRO A 760 20.10 -0.62 -2.20
C PRO A 760 20.05 -1.31 -3.57
N TYR A 761 20.13 -0.56 -4.68
CA TYR A 761 20.27 -1.09 -6.03
C TYR A 761 21.60 -0.64 -6.62
N VAL A 762 22.51 -1.59 -6.91
CA VAL A 762 23.76 -1.28 -7.60
C VAL A 762 23.52 -1.36 -9.11
N ALA A 763 23.15 -0.23 -9.72
CA ALA A 763 23.46 -0.01 -11.13
C ALA A 763 24.94 0.39 -11.23
N VAL A 764 25.82 -0.50 -11.70
CA VAL A 764 27.21 -0.12 -11.98
C VAL A 764 27.24 0.75 -13.24
N ARG A 765 27.28 2.08 -13.09
CA ARG A 765 27.55 2.99 -14.22
C ARG A 765 28.99 2.81 -14.71
N ALA A 766 29.16 2.11 -15.82
CA ALA A 766 30.39 2.19 -16.61
C ALA A 766 30.29 3.37 -17.60
N THR A 767 31.10 4.40 -17.44
CA THR A 767 31.17 5.53 -18.39
C THR A 767 32.16 5.21 -19.51
N VAL A 768 31.66 4.97 -20.72
CA VAL A 768 32.52 4.84 -21.89
C VAL A 768 32.65 6.22 -22.54
N THR A 769 33.83 6.81 -22.48
CA THR A 769 34.11 8.08 -23.18
C THR A 769 34.53 7.79 -24.61
N SER A 770 33.70 8.19 -25.59
CA SER A 770 34.11 8.20 -26.98
C SER A 770 34.92 9.47 -27.30
N THR A 771 35.79 9.42 -28.31
CA THR A 771 36.53 10.59 -28.81
C THR A 771 35.64 11.64 -29.51
N PHE A 772 34.33 11.41 -29.60
CA PHE A 772 33.35 12.33 -30.18
C PHE A 772 32.45 13.02 -29.14
N GLY A 773 32.74 12.87 -27.84
CA GLY A 773 32.16 13.72 -26.78
C GLY A 773 30.83 13.26 -26.19
N GLY A 774 30.36 12.05 -26.51
CA GLY A 774 29.24 11.40 -25.80
C GLY A 774 29.74 10.48 -24.69
N SER A 775 29.05 10.49 -23.54
CA SER A 775 29.25 9.57 -22.42
C SER A 775 27.97 8.76 -22.21
N ASP A 776 28.03 7.44 -22.45
CA ASP A 776 26.92 6.53 -22.16
C ASP A 776 27.14 5.77 -20.86
N SER A 777 26.01 5.42 -20.22
CA SER A 777 25.94 4.65 -18.97
C SER A 777 25.38 3.26 -19.27
N ILE A 778 26.09 2.20 -18.90
CA ILE A 778 25.56 0.82 -18.93
C ILE A 778 24.91 0.54 -17.56
N ILE A 779 23.71 -0.04 -17.54
CA ILE A 779 23.09 -0.64 -16.34
C ILE A 779 23.28 -2.16 -16.45
N VAL A 780 23.91 -2.76 -15.44
CA VAL A 780 24.00 -4.21 -15.28
C VAL A 780 23.07 -4.57 -14.12
N PRO A 781 22.11 -5.50 -14.28
CA PRO A 781 21.36 -6.01 -13.14
C PRO A 781 22.34 -6.69 -12.19
N ALA A 782 22.50 -6.13 -11.00
CA ALA A 782 23.12 -6.82 -9.88
C ALA A 782 21.99 -7.16 -8.91
N TYR A 783 21.83 -8.44 -8.57
CA TYR A 783 21.04 -8.84 -7.40
C TYR A 783 21.71 -8.22 -6.17
N THR A 784 21.09 -7.18 -5.59
CA THR A 784 21.64 -6.46 -4.42
C THR A 784 20.80 -6.63 -3.16
N GLY A 785 19.98 -7.67 -3.10
CA GLY A 785 19.05 -7.91 -2.00
C GLY A 785 19.49 -8.93 -0.95
N ASN A 786 20.78 -9.28 -0.83
CA ASN A 786 21.15 -10.28 0.17
C ASN A 786 20.90 -9.71 1.57
N ARG A 787 19.97 -10.35 2.29
CA ARG A 787 19.56 -9.89 3.61
C ARG A 787 20.47 -10.52 4.65
N GLN A 788 21.18 -9.69 5.42
CA GLN A 788 21.84 -10.15 6.63
C GLN A 788 20.79 -10.61 7.64
N ILE A 789 20.88 -11.87 8.07
CA ILE A 789 19.95 -12.49 9.01
C ILE A 789 20.40 -12.27 10.46
N THR A 790 21.70 -12.34 10.70
CA THR A 790 22.30 -12.24 12.03
C THR A 790 22.78 -10.82 12.29
N THR A 791 22.46 -10.24 13.45
CA THR A 791 22.94 -8.89 13.82
C THR A 791 23.87 -8.89 15.04
N ASN A 792 24.20 -10.07 15.56
CA ASN A 792 25.06 -10.20 16.73
C ASN A 792 26.53 -10.13 16.30
N PRO A 793 27.40 -9.37 16.99
CA PRO A 793 28.79 -9.16 16.59
C PRO A 793 29.73 -10.39 16.78
N SER A 794 29.18 -11.54 17.18
CA SER A 794 29.92 -12.81 17.32
C SER A 794 29.80 -13.60 16.03
N TYR A 795 30.61 -14.65 15.82
CA TYR A 795 30.52 -15.40 14.57
C TYR A 795 29.25 -16.25 14.53
N GLN A 796 28.56 -16.25 13.41
CA GLN A 796 27.51 -17.20 13.05
C GLN A 796 27.93 -17.97 11.80
N GLU A 797 27.96 -19.30 11.91
CA GLU A 797 28.49 -20.18 10.87
C GLU A 797 27.65 -21.48 10.78
N PHE A 798 27.89 -22.23 9.70
CA PHE A 798 27.19 -23.43 9.24
C PHE A 798 25.67 -23.26 9.18
N PRO A 799 25.16 -22.34 8.33
CA PRO A 799 23.74 -22.21 8.14
C PRO A 799 23.15 -23.40 7.37
N ASP A 800 21.97 -23.87 7.77
CA ASP A 800 21.11 -24.80 7.03
C ASP A 800 19.68 -24.23 6.99
N ILE A 801 18.98 -24.38 5.86
CA ILE A 801 17.63 -23.86 5.63
C ILE A 801 16.61 -24.97 5.29
N SER A 802 15.48 -24.94 5.99
CA SER A 802 14.32 -25.76 5.62
C SER A 802 13.02 -24.98 5.73
N ASN A 803 12.31 -24.86 4.61
CA ASN A 803 11.15 -23.97 4.48
C ASN A 803 11.53 -22.56 4.95
N ASN A 804 10.73 -21.95 5.82
CA ASN A 804 10.90 -20.59 6.32
C ASN A 804 11.90 -20.47 7.49
N ARG A 805 12.77 -21.44 7.73
CA ARG A 805 13.62 -21.49 8.94
C ARG A 805 15.07 -21.77 8.60
N ILE A 806 15.94 -20.94 9.17
CA ILE A 806 17.38 -21.03 9.04
C ILE A 806 17.95 -21.40 10.41
N VAL A 807 18.80 -22.41 10.49
CA VAL A 807 19.54 -22.76 11.71
C VAL A 807 21.02 -22.51 11.49
N TYR A 808 21.73 -22.08 12.51
CA TYR A 808 23.18 -21.84 12.49
C TYR A 808 23.74 -21.99 13.89
N HIS A 809 25.05 -22.23 14.00
CA HIS A 809 25.71 -22.13 15.29
C HIS A 809 26.19 -20.70 15.55
N ASP A 810 26.26 -20.29 16.81
CA ASP A 810 26.51 -18.92 17.21
C ASP A 810 27.52 -18.85 18.37
N ARG A 811 28.52 -17.96 18.24
CA ARG A 811 29.61 -17.80 19.21
C ARG A 811 29.31 -16.80 20.33
N ARG A 812 28.11 -16.21 20.41
CA ARG A 812 27.78 -15.12 21.35
C ARG A 812 27.94 -15.45 22.83
N ASN A 813 27.91 -16.74 23.16
CA ASN A 813 28.07 -17.23 24.52
C ASN A 813 29.42 -17.93 24.76
N THR A 814 30.39 -17.73 23.86
CA THR A 814 31.77 -18.21 24.05
C THR A 814 32.51 -17.37 25.09
N THR A 815 33.35 -18.03 25.91
CA THR A 815 34.34 -17.33 26.75
C THR A 815 35.73 -17.64 26.20
N LEU A 816 36.72 -16.81 26.51
CA LEU A 816 38.09 -16.89 25.94
C LEU A 816 38.80 -18.26 26.13
N ASP A 817 38.26 -19.15 26.98
CA ASP A 817 38.85 -20.44 27.34
C ASP A 817 37.96 -21.66 26.97
N GLU A 818 36.74 -21.48 26.44
CA GLU A 818 35.80 -22.59 26.11
C GLU A 818 35.00 -22.32 24.82
N GLU A 819 35.03 -23.26 23.86
CA GLU A 819 34.24 -23.27 22.61
C GLU A 819 32.76 -23.59 22.90
N ASN A 820 32.11 -22.72 23.69
CA ASN A 820 30.68 -22.78 23.99
C ASN A 820 29.86 -22.21 22.82
N LEU A 821 29.76 -23.00 21.75
CA LEU A 821 28.91 -22.71 20.59
C LEU A 821 27.47 -23.16 20.87
N ASP A 822 26.51 -22.31 20.54
CA ASP A 822 25.08 -22.56 20.72
C ASP A 822 24.37 -22.65 19.37
N ILE A 823 23.25 -23.38 19.27
CA ILE A 823 22.45 -23.41 18.04
C ILE A 823 21.31 -22.40 18.14
N TYR A 824 21.18 -21.56 17.12
CA TYR A 824 20.10 -20.60 16.96
C TYR A 824 19.27 -20.94 15.72
N LEU A 825 18.03 -20.46 15.74
CA LEU A 825 17.09 -20.54 14.63
C LEU A 825 16.57 -19.14 14.34
N TYR A 826 16.54 -18.80 13.06
CA TYR A 826 15.85 -17.64 12.53
C TYR A 826 14.59 -18.09 11.79
N ASP A 827 13.45 -17.53 12.14
CA ASP A 827 12.18 -17.74 11.42
C ASP A 827 11.93 -16.57 10.48
N LEU A 828 11.92 -16.83 9.17
CA LEU A 828 11.76 -15.85 8.10
C LEU A 828 10.34 -15.24 8.08
N ASN A 829 9.31 -15.97 8.55
CA ASN A 829 7.94 -15.46 8.52
C ASN A 829 7.70 -14.43 9.62
N THR A 830 8.30 -14.65 10.80
CA THR A 830 8.15 -13.74 11.94
C THR A 830 9.29 -12.75 12.07
N ASN A 831 10.37 -12.92 11.29
CA ASN A 831 11.62 -12.16 11.39
C ASN A 831 12.23 -12.22 12.80
N THR A 832 12.17 -13.40 13.44
CA THR A 832 12.62 -13.59 14.83
C THR A 832 13.71 -14.63 14.94
N GLU A 833 14.77 -14.28 15.67
CA GLU A 833 15.82 -15.20 16.11
C GLU A 833 15.44 -15.83 17.47
N SER A 834 15.71 -17.13 17.64
CA SER A 834 15.46 -17.87 18.89
C SER A 834 16.54 -18.90 19.17
N PRO A 835 16.97 -19.07 20.44
CA PRO A 835 17.92 -20.13 20.80
C PRO A 835 17.26 -21.51 20.69
N VAL A 836 17.86 -22.40 19.91
CA VAL A 836 17.47 -23.82 19.84
C VAL A 836 18.05 -24.58 21.02
N VAL A 837 19.30 -24.31 21.38
CA VAL A 837 19.97 -24.87 22.56
C VAL A 837 21.11 -23.95 23.01
N THR A 838 21.25 -23.77 24.32
CA THR A 838 22.31 -22.93 24.93
C THR A 838 23.00 -23.68 26.08
N ASN A 839 23.56 -24.86 25.79
CA ASN A 839 24.21 -25.69 26.79
C ASN A 839 25.69 -25.33 26.86
N ASN A 840 26.30 -25.33 28.06
CA ASN A 840 27.71 -24.93 28.28
C ASN A 840 28.78 -25.71 27.48
N ALA A 841 28.41 -26.78 26.76
CA ALA A 841 29.33 -27.49 25.88
C ALA A 841 29.33 -26.88 24.47
N GLY A 842 30.16 -27.37 23.55
CA GLY A 842 30.03 -26.99 22.14
C GLY A 842 28.83 -27.68 21.48
N GLN A 843 27.98 -26.93 20.77
CA GLN A 843 26.98 -27.43 19.83
C GLN A 843 27.33 -26.95 18.40
N TRP A 844 27.60 -27.89 17.50
CA TRP A 844 28.19 -27.65 16.18
C TRP A 844 27.31 -28.19 15.05
N ILE A 845 27.50 -27.63 13.84
CA ILE A 845 26.97 -28.11 12.56
C ILE A 845 25.49 -28.55 12.68
N PRO A 846 24.56 -27.59 12.83
CA PRO A 846 23.15 -27.91 12.85
C PRO A 846 22.69 -28.34 11.46
N ALA A 847 21.67 -29.20 11.41
CA ALA A 847 20.92 -29.46 10.19
C ALA A 847 19.40 -29.44 10.46
N ILE A 848 18.57 -29.09 9.47
CA ILE A 848 17.13 -28.92 9.63
C ILE A 848 16.32 -29.57 8.50
N TYR A 849 15.25 -30.28 8.87
CA TYR A 849 14.19 -30.67 7.94
C TYR A 849 12.81 -30.49 8.56
N GLY A 850 12.02 -29.57 8.01
CA GLY A 850 10.71 -29.22 8.54
C GLY A 850 10.79 -28.67 9.97
N ASN A 851 10.31 -29.44 10.95
CA ASN A 851 10.39 -29.07 12.38
C ASN A 851 11.54 -29.76 13.12
N THR A 852 12.23 -30.72 12.49
CA THR A 852 13.27 -31.50 13.15
C THR A 852 14.61 -30.79 12.93
N ILE A 853 15.21 -30.31 14.01
CA ILE A 853 16.56 -29.74 14.03
C ILE A 853 17.48 -30.76 14.69
N VAL A 854 18.62 -31.05 14.07
CA VAL A 854 19.64 -31.95 14.59
C VAL A 854 20.97 -31.22 14.67
N TRP A 855 21.86 -31.63 15.58
CA TRP A 855 23.18 -31.00 15.72
C TRP A 855 24.17 -31.95 16.39
N GLU A 856 25.45 -31.63 16.22
CA GLU A 856 26.57 -32.26 16.90
C GLU A 856 26.76 -31.62 18.28
N ASP A 857 26.85 -32.42 19.33
CA ASP A 857 26.85 -31.95 20.70
C ASP A 857 27.97 -32.58 21.52
N TYR A 858 28.77 -31.74 22.15
CA TYR A 858 29.97 -32.14 22.89
C TYR A 858 29.74 -32.25 24.41
N ARG A 859 28.48 -32.25 24.88
CA ARG A 859 28.17 -32.18 26.31
C ARG A 859 28.51 -33.41 27.14
N ILE A 860 28.76 -34.56 26.52
CA ILE A 860 28.98 -35.84 27.23
C ILE A 860 30.37 -36.39 26.88
N ASN A 861 31.18 -36.66 27.90
CA ASN A 861 32.49 -37.34 27.82
C ASN A 861 33.55 -36.74 26.89
N ASN A 862 33.37 -35.51 26.38
CA ASN A 862 34.18 -34.95 25.29
C ASN A 862 34.13 -35.81 24.01
N ASP A 863 33.02 -36.49 23.79
CA ASP A 863 32.70 -37.18 22.54
C ASP A 863 31.59 -36.39 21.82
N ILE A 864 31.64 -36.32 20.48
CA ILE A 864 30.57 -35.70 19.70
C ILE A 864 29.42 -36.69 19.56
N GLU A 865 28.27 -36.29 20.06
CA GLU A 865 27.01 -37.03 20.02
C GLU A 865 25.96 -36.28 19.21
N ILE A 866 25.00 -36.99 18.64
CA ILE A 866 23.92 -36.38 17.88
C ILE A 866 22.73 -36.10 18.80
N TYR A 867 22.27 -34.86 18.76
CA TYR A 867 21.03 -34.44 19.40
C TYR A 867 20.01 -34.01 18.35
N ARG A 868 18.75 -34.02 18.77
CA ARG A 868 17.64 -33.49 17.98
C ARG A 868 16.67 -32.72 18.83
N ARG A 869 15.96 -31.78 18.22
CA ARG A 869 14.81 -31.08 18.78
C ARG A 869 13.72 -31.00 17.73
N GLU A 870 12.49 -31.34 18.14
CA GLU A 870 11.32 -30.96 17.36
C GLU A 870 10.97 -29.53 17.76
N TRP A 871 10.94 -28.57 16.83
CA TRP A 871 10.70 -27.16 17.14
C TRP A 871 9.21 -26.80 17.18
N PRO A 872 8.71 -26.04 18.18
CA PRO A 872 9.42 -25.51 19.38
C PRO A 872 9.48 -26.48 20.59
N GLY A 873 9.12 -27.74 20.40
CA GLY A 873 9.02 -28.80 21.41
C GLY A 873 10.34 -29.39 21.94
N SER A 874 10.34 -30.71 22.20
CA SER A 874 11.30 -31.38 23.07
C SER A 874 12.63 -31.71 22.42
N GLU A 875 13.70 -31.52 23.18
CA GLU A 875 15.05 -32.01 22.90
C GLU A 875 15.20 -33.49 23.28
N SER A 876 15.93 -34.27 22.48
CA SER A 876 16.29 -35.65 22.77
C SER A 876 17.62 -36.05 22.13
N ARG A 877 18.36 -36.95 22.79
CA ARG A 877 19.60 -37.52 22.30
C ARG A 877 19.33 -38.64 21.28
N VAL A 878 20.07 -38.66 20.17
CA VAL A 878 19.96 -39.65 19.09
C VAL A 878 20.94 -40.80 19.25
N THR A 879 22.22 -40.54 19.50
CA THR A 879 23.27 -41.56 19.59
C THR A 879 23.74 -41.77 21.03
N SER A 880 23.78 -43.01 21.53
CA SER A 880 24.13 -43.31 22.94
C SER A 880 25.55 -43.85 23.16
N ASN A 881 26.41 -43.82 22.14
CA ASN A 881 27.68 -44.55 22.13
C ASN A 881 28.87 -43.59 22.25
N THR A 882 30.04 -44.09 22.65
CA THR A 882 31.25 -43.28 22.91
C THR A 882 32.17 -43.14 21.68
N ALA A 883 31.71 -43.51 20.50
CA ALA A 883 32.45 -43.19 19.29
C ALA A 883 32.15 -41.74 18.88
N ILE A 884 33.02 -41.16 18.06
CA ILE A 884 32.76 -39.84 17.49
C ILE A 884 31.75 -39.99 16.34
N GLN A 885 30.76 -39.09 16.30
CA GLN A 885 29.85 -38.91 15.18
C GLN A 885 30.06 -37.55 14.51
N TRP A 886 29.92 -37.50 13.18
CA TRP A 886 30.12 -36.28 12.37
C TRP A 886 29.17 -36.20 11.18
N ASN A 887 29.09 -35.01 10.58
CA ASN A 887 28.49 -34.73 9.27
C ASN A 887 27.08 -35.29 9.18
N ILE A 888 26.23 -34.71 10.02
CA ILE A 888 24.83 -35.10 10.11
C ILE A 888 24.01 -34.51 8.98
N ALA A 889 23.12 -35.32 8.41
CA ALA A 889 22.09 -34.90 7.48
C ALA A 889 20.72 -35.40 7.93
N VAL A 890 19.67 -34.63 7.64
CA VAL A 890 18.30 -34.95 8.03
C VAL A 890 17.34 -34.77 6.86
N ALA A 891 16.47 -35.75 6.67
CA ALA A 891 15.36 -35.70 5.73
C ALA A 891 14.04 -36.04 6.43
N LYS A 892 12.94 -36.06 5.67
CA LYS A 892 11.57 -36.29 6.15
C LYS A 892 11.44 -37.35 7.22
N ASP A 893 12.02 -38.53 6.99
CA ASP A 893 11.86 -39.69 7.87
C ASP A 893 13.17 -40.19 8.46
N TYR A 894 14.32 -39.66 8.05
CA TYR A 894 15.62 -40.25 8.37
C TYR A 894 16.62 -39.20 8.85
N ILE A 895 17.47 -39.63 9.79
CA ILE A 895 18.68 -38.91 10.20
C ILE A 895 19.84 -39.82 9.81
N VAL A 896 20.86 -39.27 9.16
CA VAL A 896 22.03 -40.00 8.65
C VAL A 896 23.29 -39.28 9.13
N TRP A 897 24.34 -40.03 9.48
CA TRP A 897 25.59 -39.46 9.98
C TRP A 897 26.77 -40.41 9.77
N GLU A 898 27.98 -39.87 9.91
CA GLU A 898 29.22 -40.65 10.01
C GLU A 898 29.45 -41.13 11.43
N ASP A 899 29.87 -42.39 11.58
CA ASP A 899 30.14 -42.99 12.88
C ASP A 899 31.41 -43.84 12.84
N ILE A 900 32.35 -43.56 13.75
CA ILE A 900 33.64 -44.26 13.80
C ILE A 900 33.63 -45.51 14.72
N ARG A 901 32.46 -45.93 15.24
CA ARG A 901 32.36 -47.05 16.20
C ARG A 901 32.93 -48.39 15.72
N THR A 902 33.13 -48.56 14.41
CA THR A 902 33.67 -49.76 13.78
C THR A 902 35.18 -49.68 13.49
N GLY A 903 35.82 -48.54 13.78
CA GLY A 903 37.25 -48.30 13.53
C GLY A 903 37.58 -47.67 12.17
N SER A 904 36.59 -47.41 11.33
CA SER A 904 36.66 -46.56 10.12
C SER A 904 35.42 -45.67 10.11
N GLN A 905 35.44 -44.51 9.44
CA GLN A 905 34.21 -43.73 9.26
C GLN A 905 33.23 -44.51 8.38
N GLU A 906 32.07 -44.83 8.93
CA GLU A 906 30.99 -45.55 8.26
C GLU A 906 29.67 -44.79 8.40
N ILE A 907 28.76 -44.94 7.44
CA ILE A 907 27.48 -44.25 7.44
C ILE A 907 26.44 -45.06 8.22
N PHE A 908 25.71 -44.38 9.10
CA PHE A 908 24.58 -44.93 9.84
C PHE A 908 23.34 -44.09 9.63
N TYR A 909 22.17 -44.71 9.78
CA TYR A 909 20.90 -44.00 9.80
C TYR A 909 19.96 -44.52 10.89
N CYS A 910 18.96 -43.70 11.21
CA CYS A 910 17.78 -44.12 11.94
C CYS A 910 16.52 -43.50 11.33
N ASN A 911 15.39 -44.17 11.50
CA ASN A 911 14.09 -43.61 11.13
C ASN A 911 13.54 -42.79 12.30
N LYS A 912 13.26 -41.51 12.09
CA LYS A 912 12.87 -40.59 13.17
C LYS A 912 11.41 -40.70 13.60
N ASN A 913 10.58 -41.44 12.87
CA ASN A 913 9.17 -41.65 13.22
C ASN A 913 9.01 -42.40 14.55
N GLY A 914 8.07 -41.91 15.37
CA GLY A 914 7.87 -42.42 16.72
C GLY A 914 9.14 -42.30 17.57
N SER A 915 9.57 -43.41 18.18
CA SER A 915 10.79 -43.48 18.99
C SER A 915 12.03 -43.94 18.20
N GLY A 916 11.94 -44.07 16.87
CA GLY A 916 12.94 -44.79 16.04
C GLY A 916 14.35 -44.19 16.01
N CYS A 917 14.54 -42.96 16.50
CA CYS A 917 15.84 -42.31 16.66
C CYS A 917 16.20 -41.98 18.13
N SER A 918 15.54 -42.56 19.14
CA SER A 918 15.97 -42.34 20.54
C SER A 918 17.38 -42.90 20.79
N ALA A 919 18.08 -42.40 21.79
CA ALA A 919 19.37 -42.93 22.24
C ALA A 919 19.39 -44.47 22.39
N SER A 920 18.28 -45.08 22.84
CA SER A 920 18.16 -46.53 23.01
C SER A 920 17.69 -47.31 21.77
N ALA A 921 17.22 -46.63 20.73
CA ALA A 921 16.75 -47.26 19.50
C ALA A 921 17.94 -47.77 18.66
N PRO A 922 17.82 -48.97 18.04
CA PRO A 922 18.88 -49.53 17.19
C PRO A 922 19.15 -48.63 15.99
N LYS A 923 20.44 -48.46 15.65
CA LYS A 923 20.89 -47.70 14.47
C LYS A 923 21.25 -48.66 13.36
N VAL A 924 20.92 -48.33 12.12
CA VAL A 924 21.21 -49.18 10.97
C VAL A 924 22.49 -48.71 10.32
N GLN A 925 23.46 -49.62 10.20
CA GLN A 925 24.70 -49.38 9.48
C GLN A 925 24.45 -49.51 7.97
N VAL A 926 24.90 -48.53 7.19
CA VAL A 926 24.79 -48.51 5.74
C VAL A 926 26.02 -49.11 5.08
N THR A 927 27.18 -48.61 5.47
CA THR A 927 28.48 -49.00 4.91
C THR A 927 29.24 -49.87 5.90
N ASN A 928 30.02 -50.81 5.40
CA ASN A 928 30.93 -51.61 6.20
C ASN A 928 32.15 -51.94 5.34
N THR A 929 33.01 -50.95 5.14
CA THR A 929 34.18 -51.06 4.27
C THR A 929 35.46 -50.81 5.07
N PRO A 930 35.95 -51.81 5.81
CA PRO A 930 37.12 -51.66 6.67
C PRO A 930 38.31 -51.02 5.95
N GLY A 931 38.82 -49.91 6.49
CA GLY A 931 39.95 -49.17 5.93
C GLY A 931 39.63 -48.23 4.77
N ARG A 932 38.36 -48.11 4.36
CA ARG A 932 37.87 -47.13 3.39
C ARG A 932 36.76 -46.30 4.03
N ASN A 933 37.08 -45.06 4.35
CA ASN A 933 36.15 -44.14 4.97
C ASN A 933 34.98 -43.83 4.02
N ALA A 934 33.77 -43.89 4.54
CA ALA A 934 32.58 -43.32 3.94
C ALA A 934 32.30 -41.98 4.63
N LEU A 935 32.21 -40.90 3.84
CA LEU A 935 32.20 -39.52 4.32
C LEU A 935 31.07 -38.71 3.68
N LEU A 936 30.68 -37.61 4.34
CA LEU A 936 29.72 -36.60 3.89
C LEU A 936 28.43 -37.24 3.36
N PRO A 937 27.65 -37.91 4.23
CA PRO A 937 26.39 -38.48 3.80
C PRO A 937 25.35 -37.38 3.56
N ALA A 938 24.68 -37.44 2.40
CA ALA A 938 23.47 -36.69 2.13
C ALA A 938 22.27 -37.63 2.04
N VAL A 939 21.08 -37.13 2.36
CA VAL A 939 19.85 -37.93 2.38
C VAL A 939 18.66 -37.12 1.86
N ASP A 940 17.90 -37.72 0.96
CA ASP A 940 16.57 -37.25 0.57
C ASP A 940 15.61 -38.42 0.39
N GLY A 941 14.39 -38.28 0.89
CA GLY A 941 13.42 -39.38 0.95
C GLY A 941 14.01 -40.64 1.58
N THR A 942 14.07 -41.73 0.81
CA THR A 942 14.68 -43.02 1.23
C THR A 942 16.12 -43.19 0.74
N ARG A 943 16.68 -42.22 0.04
CA ARG A 943 17.96 -42.35 -0.65
C ARG A 943 19.08 -41.72 0.16
N ILE A 944 20.17 -42.47 0.30
CA ILE A 944 21.40 -42.01 0.95
C ILE A 944 22.50 -41.97 -0.10
N VAL A 945 23.27 -40.89 -0.13
CA VAL A 945 24.44 -40.69 -0.99
C VAL A 945 25.64 -40.36 -0.11
N TRP A 946 26.83 -40.86 -0.47
CA TRP A 946 28.06 -40.55 0.27
C TRP A 946 29.29 -40.65 -0.62
N MET A 947 30.38 -40.06 -0.13
CA MET A 947 31.71 -40.27 -0.69
C MET A 947 32.35 -41.51 -0.09
N GLN A 948 32.87 -42.37 -0.95
CA GLN A 948 33.62 -43.56 -0.53
C GLN A 948 35.09 -43.42 -0.90
N ARG A 949 35.98 -43.45 0.09
CA ARG A 949 37.43 -43.40 -0.16
C ARG A 949 37.89 -44.61 -0.98
N ASN A 950 38.55 -44.36 -2.10
CA ASN A 950 39.18 -45.40 -2.91
C ASN A 950 40.60 -45.69 -2.39
N TYR A 951 40.99 -46.96 -2.37
CA TYR A 951 42.34 -47.38 -1.99
C TYR A 951 43.24 -47.31 -3.22
N ASN A 952 44.08 -46.28 -3.33
CA ASN A 952 45.06 -46.19 -4.41
C ASN A 952 46.42 -46.70 -3.92
N ASN A 953 46.84 -47.88 -4.40
CA ASN A 953 48.13 -48.47 -4.07
C ASN A 953 49.32 -47.76 -4.75
N ASP A 954 49.08 -46.98 -5.80
CA ASP A 954 50.12 -46.32 -6.60
C ASP A 954 50.44 -44.90 -6.09
N LEU A 955 49.47 -44.21 -5.46
CA LEU A 955 49.64 -42.88 -4.87
C LEU A 955 49.00 -42.80 -3.46
N PRO A 956 49.69 -43.30 -2.41
CA PRO A 956 49.14 -43.38 -1.04
C PRO A 956 48.80 -42.02 -0.41
N TRP A 957 49.35 -40.94 -0.96
CA TRP A 957 49.20 -39.56 -0.49
C TRP A 957 48.00 -38.84 -1.11
N LEU A 958 47.39 -39.40 -2.17
CA LEU A 958 46.27 -38.80 -2.87
C LEU A 958 44.97 -39.48 -2.43
N ASN A 959 44.15 -38.76 -1.66
CA ASN A 959 42.83 -39.24 -1.29
C ASN A 959 41.89 -39.06 -2.49
N THR A 960 41.43 -40.17 -3.06
CA THR A 960 40.46 -40.21 -4.15
C THR A 960 39.17 -40.80 -3.62
N TYR A 961 38.04 -40.33 -4.13
CA TYR A 961 36.72 -40.71 -3.64
C TYR A 961 35.81 -41.07 -4.81
N GLY A 962 35.03 -42.14 -4.67
CA GLY A 962 33.88 -42.43 -5.54
C GLY A 962 32.59 -41.94 -4.91
N ILE A 963 31.56 -41.71 -5.72
CA ILE A 963 30.22 -41.39 -5.24
C ILE A 963 29.38 -42.65 -5.26
N TYR A 964 28.74 -42.95 -4.13
CA TYR A 964 27.95 -44.15 -3.93
C TYR A 964 26.56 -43.77 -3.42
N THR A 965 25.58 -44.62 -3.69
CA THR A 965 24.22 -44.42 -3.23
C THR A 965 23.51 -45.74 -2.92
N CYS A 966 22.47 -45.64 -2.10
CA CYS A 966 21.54 -46.71 -1.82
C CYS A 966 20.14 -46.15 -1.55
N ASP A 967 19.15 -47.02 -1.65
CA ASP A 967 17.75 -46.72 -1.38
C ASP A 967 17.22 -47.64 -0.27
N ILE A 968 16.78 -47.04 0.85
CA ILE A 968 16.26 -47.76 2.01
C ILE A 968 15.02 -48.58 1.63
N SER A 969 14.24 -48.15 0.63
CA SER A 969 13.08 -48.90 0.13
C SER A 969 13.46 -50.24 -0.52
N LEU A 970 14.71 -50.37 -0.97
CA LEU A 970 15.26 -51.56 -1.61
C LEU A 970 16.05 -52.46 -0.63
N ASN A 971 15.94 -52.21 0.68
CA ASN A 971 16.64 -53.01 1.69
C ASN A 971 16.36 -54.52 1.53
N GLY A 972 17.43 -55.32 1.46
CA GLY A 972 17.38 -56.76 1.17
C GLY A 972 17.47 -57.11 -0.32
N GLN A 973 17.58 -56.12 -1.21
CA GLN A 973 17.75 -56.26 -2.66
C GLN A 973 18.98 -55.46 -3.14
N ALA A 974 19.35 -55.62 -4.41
CA ALA A 974 20.37 -54.78 -5.03
C ALA A 974 19.91 -53.31 -5.04
N GLY A 975 20.79 -52.39 -4.67
CA GLY A 975 20.47 -50.99 -4.43
C GLY A 975 20.07 -50.67 -2.99
N GLY A 976 19.80 -51.68 -2.14
CA GLY A 976 19.43 -51.49 -0.74
C GLY A 976 20.54 -50.91 0.15
N CYS A 977 20.15 -50.32 1.28
CA CYS A 977 21.05 -49.67 2.23
C CYS A 977 21.60 -50.59 3.34
N LEU A 978 21.19 -51.85 3.48
CA LEU A 978 21.73 -52.71 4.54
C LEU A 978 23.18 -53.12 4.23
N VAL A 979 24.02 -53.35 5.23
CA VAL A 979 25.42 -53.80 5.04
C VAL A 979 25.60 -54.97 4.05
N GLY A 980 24.62 -55.88 3.95
CA GLY A 980 24.66 -57.02 3.03
C GLY A 980 24.19 -56.73 1.60
N ASP A 981 23.56 -55.58 1.36
CA ASP A 981 23.00 -55.21 0.06
C ASP A 981 24.08 -54.63 -0.86
N GLN A 982 23.99 -54.92 -2.16
CA GLN A 982 24.89 -54.33 -3.15
C GLN A 982 24.54 -52.85 -3.34
N LYS A 983 25.42 -51.95 -2.89
CA LYS A 983 25.29 -50.51 -3.08
C LYS A 983 25.49 -50.12 -4.55
N LEU A 984 24.82 -49.07 -4.99
CA LEU A 984 24.97 -48.55 -6.34
C LEU A 984 26.19 -47.62 -6.40
N LYS A 985 27.08 -47.88 -7.36
CA LYS A 985 28.22 -47.03 -7.67
C LYS A 985 27.79 -46.02 -8.71
N VAL A 986 27.85 -44.73 -8.36
CA VAL A 986 27.55 -43.66 -9.31
C VAL A 986 28.77 -43.39 -10.18
N ILE A 987 29.93 -43.30 -9.54
CA ILE A 987 31.22 -43.16 -10.21
C ILE A 987 32.35 -43.67 -9.30
N GLU A 988 33.25 -44.48 -9.84
CA GLU A 988 34.42 -45.02 -9.14
C GLU A 988 35.69 -44.78 -9.98
N ASP A 989 36.51 -43.80 -9.62
CA ASP A 989 37.73 -43.45 -10.38
C ASP A 989 38.76 -42.69 -9.51
N THR A 990 39.96 -42.40 -10.05
CA THR A 990 41.14 -41.84 -9.35
C THR A 990 41.16 -40.32 -9.17
N HIS A 991 40.02 -39.65 -9.29
CA HIS A 991 39.92 -38.19 -9.13
C HIS A 991 39.49 -37.80 -7.70
N TYR A 992 39.78 -36.56 -7.32
CA TYR A 992 39.26 -35.99 -6.08
C TYR A 992 37.80 -35.61 -6.29
N ARG A 993 36.94 -36.05 -5.38
CA ARG A 993 35.50 -35.76 -5.38
C ARG A 993 35.10 -35.30 -4.00
N GLY A 994 34.16 -34.37 -3.93
CA GLY A 994 33.73 -33.73 -2.70
C GLY A 994 32.23 -33.45 -2.68
N GLU A 995 31.67 -33.41 -1.47
CA GLU A 995 30.39 -32.77 -1.14
C GLU A 995 29.23 -33.22 -2.04
N PRO A 996 28.81 -34.51 -1.96
CA PRO A 996 27.65 -34.96 -2.71
C PRO A 996 26.36 -34.45 -2.05
N ALA A 997 25.49 -33.85 -2.83
CA ALA A 997 24.12 -33.52 -2.42
C ALA A 997 23.10 -34.29 -3.27
N VAL A 998 21.90 -34.49 -2.73
CA VAL A 998 20.83 -35.27 -3.37
C VAL A 998 19.47 -34.64 -3.14
N TYR A 999 18.70 -34.53 -4.21
CA TYR A 999 17.30 -34.14 -4.16
C TYR A 999 16.52 -34.91 -5.23
N GLY A 1000 15.51 -35.67 -4.81
CA GLY A 1000 14.66 -36.45 -5.70
C GLY A 1000 15.45 -37.41 -6.58
N ASP A 1001 15.41 -37.17 -7.89
CA ASP A 1001 16.06 -37.99 -8.92
C ASP A 1001 17.56 -37.68 -9.10
N THR A 1002 18.04 -36.56 -8.56
CA THR A 1002 19.33 -35.98 -8.96
C THR A 1002 20.38 -36.09 -7.85
N ILE A 1003 21.59 -36.48 -8.23
CA ILE A 1003 22.79 -36.36 -7.39
C ILE A 1003 23.72 -35.31 -8.02
N VAL A 1004 24.25 -34.41 -7.19
CA VAL A 1004 25.28 -33.44 -7.59
C VAL A 1004 26.54 -33.63 -6.75
N TRP A 1005 27.71 -33.37 -7.32
CA TRP A 1005 28.99 -33.42 -6.60
C TRP A 1005 30.06 -32.57 -7.30
N MET A 1006 31.13 -32.26 -6.57
CA MET A 1006 32.33 -31.66 -7.13
C MET A 1006 33.30 -32.75 -7.60
N ASP A 1007 33.88 -32.62 -8.80
CA ASP A 1007 34.87 -33.53 -9.41
C ASP A 1007 36.05 -32.76 -10.03
N THR A 1008 37.24 -33.37 -10.08
CA THR A 1008 38.46 -32.78 -10.66
C THR A 1008 38.88 -33.39 -11.99
N ILE A 1009 38.02 -34.14 -12.67
CA ILE A 1009 38.35 -34.89 -13.89
C ILE A 1009 38.94 -34.03 -15.03
N ASP A 1010 38.53 -32.76 -15.14
CA ASP A 1010 39.01 -31.83 -16.18
C ASP A 1010 40.23 -30.98 -15.74
N GLY A 1011 40.84 -31.31 -14.60
CA GLY A 1011 42.03 -30.62 -14.05
C GLY A 1011 41.73 -29.50 -13.05
N ASN A 1012 40.51 -28.95 -13.04
CA ASN A 1012 39.98 -28.01 -12.03
C ASN A 1012 38.75 -28.64 -11.33
N GLN A 1013 38.42 -28.18 -10.12
CA GLN A 1013 37.19 -28.57 -9.41
C GLN A 1013 35.95 -28.04 -10.16
N GLN A 1014 35.10 -28.94 -10.64
CA GLN A 1014 33.88 -28.63 -11.39
C GLN A 1014 32.67 -29.39 -10.84
N ILE A 1015 31.47 -28.86 -11.11
CA ILE A 1015 30.23 -29.45 -10.61
C ILE A 1015 29.65 -30.41 -11.65
N TYR A 1016 29.33 -31.62 -11.19
CA TYR A 1016 28.79 -32.71 -11.98
C TYR A 1016 27.45 -33.18 -11.42
N MET A 1017 26.63 -33.75 -12.29
CA MET A 1017 25.32 -34.31 -11.93
C MET A 1017 25.01 -35.63 -12.63
N CYS A 1018 24.05 -36.35 -12.06
CA CYS A 1018 23.33 -37.44 -12.70
C CYS A 1018 21.88 -37.54 -12.23
N GLY A 1019 21.02 -38.13 -13.04
CA GLY A 1019 19.63 -38.49 -12.71
C GLY A 1019 19.39 -40.00 -12.77
N PHE A 1020 18.64 -40.57 -11.82
CA PHE A 1020 18.31 -42.01 -11.86
C PHE A 1020 17.34 -42.35 -12.98
N SER A 1021 16.44 -41.44 -13.34
CA SER A 1021 15.53 -41.58 -14.48
C SER A 1021 16.26 -41.74 -15.82
N LEU A 1022 17.50 -41.26 -15.90
CA LEU A 1022 18.35 -41.31 -17.09
C LEU A 1022 19.30 -42.53 -17.10
N ASN A 1023 19.15 -43.47 -16.17
CA ASN A 1023 20.00 -44.66 -16.08
C ASN A 1023 20.01 -45.46 -17.40
N GLY A 1024 21.21 -45.75 -17.91
CA GLY A 1024 21.42 -46.38 -19.23
C GLY A 1024 21.51 -45.39 -20.40
N GLN A 1025 21.40 -44.09 -20.14
CA GLN A 1025 21.56 -43.00 -21.10
C GLN A 1025 22.60 -41.99 -20.62
N LYS A 1026 22.94 -40.99 -21.45
CA LYS A 1026 23.76 -39.86 -21.02
C LYS A 1026 23.01 -39.08 -19.93
N GLY A 1027 23.68 -38.82 -18.81
CA GLY A 1027 23.10 -38.20 -17.62
C GLY A 1027 22.69 -39.21 -16.54
N GLY A 1028 22.71 -40.51 -16.82
CA GLY A 1028 22.35 -41.55 -15.86
C GLY A 1028 23.30 -41.69 -14.66
N CYS A 1029 22.77 -42.15 -13.54
CA CYS A 1029 23.53 -42.41 -12.32
C CYS A 1029 24.18 -43.81 -12.25
N LEU A 1030 24.06 -44.68 -13.26
CA LEU A 1030 24.83 -45.93 -13.26
C LEU A 1030 26.32 -45.65 -13.50
N GLU A 1031 27.21 -46.44 -12.92
CA GLU A 1031 28.67 -46.30 -13.09
C GLU A 1031 29.11 -46.18 -14.57
N THR A 1032 28.42 -46.89 -15.48
CA THR A 1032 28.72 -46.91 -16.92
C THR A 1032 28.19 -45.70 -17.70
N ASP A 1033 27.29 -44.92 -17.10
CA ASP A 1033 26.63 -43.81 -17.77
C ASP A 1033 27.53 -42.56 -17.80
N GLN A 1034 27.48 -41.83 -18.90
CA GLN A 1034 28.21 -40.57 -19.02
C GLN A 1034 27.55 -39.49 -18.15
N LYS A 1035 28.30 -38.91 -17.21
CA LYS A 1035 27.83 -37.84 -16.31
C LYS A 1035 27.79 -36.48 -17.01
N ILE A 1036 26.98 -35.56 -16.49
CA ILE A 1036 26.83 -34.21 -17.03
C ILE A 1036 27.65 -33.25 -16.16
N ARG A 1037 28.51 -32.44 -16.77
CA ARG A 1037 29.13 -31.28 -16.14
C ARG A 1037 28.17 -30.11 -16.28
N VAL A 1038 27.81 -29.48 -15.16
CA VAL A 1038 26.89 -28.33 -15.13
C VAL A 1038 27.62 -27.00 -15.05
N SER A 1039 28.85 -26.96 -14.53
CA SER A 1039 29.66 -25.74 -14.47
C SER A 1039 30.53 -25.52 -15.72
N ASP A 1040 30.92 -24.26 -15.93
CA ASP A 1040 32.00 -23.90 -16.87
C ASP A 1040 33.37 -24.49 -16.47
N THR A 1041 34.45 -24.19 -17.20
CA THR A 1041 35.81 -24.66 -16.87
C THR A 1041 36.76 -23.54 -16.43
N THR A 1042 36.25 -22.34 -16.17
CA THR A 1042 37.06 -21.11 -16.07
C THR A 1042 37.73 -20.95 -14.71
N SER A 1043 37.16 -21.54 -13.66
CA SER A 1043 37.65 -21.45 -12.27
C SER A 1043 37.29 -22.69 -11.45
N ALA A 1044 37.79 -22.79 -10.22
CA ALA A 1044 37.43 -23.86 -9.29
C ALA A 1044 36.07 -23.59 -8.64
N LYS A 1045 35.25 -24.64 -8.50
CA LYS A 1045 33.92 -24.61 -7.84
C LYS A 1045 33.89 -25.53 -6.61
N TYR A 1046 33.16 -25.15 -5.55
CA TYR A 1046 33.09 -25.90 -4.28
C TYR A 1046 31.68 -25.87 -3.67
N TYR A 1047 31.38 -26.80 -2.78
CA TYR A 1047 30.14 -26.91 -2.00
C TYR A 1047 28.86 -26.86 -2.85
N PRO A 1048 28.66 -27.81 -3.77
CA PRO A 1048 27.43 -27.87 -4.54
C PRO A 1048 26.26 -28.36 -3.69
N GLU A 1049 25.20 -27.58 -3.63
CA GLU A 1049 23.93 -27.96 -2.99
C GLU A 1049 22.79 -27.98 -4.01
N ILE A 1050 21.77 -28.80 -3.77
CA ILE A 1050 20.64 -28.98 -4.69
C ILE A 1050 19.29 -28.97 -3.99
N TRP A 1051 18.36 -28.16 -4.51
CA TRP A 1051 16.95 -28.21 -4.17
C TRP A 1051 16.10 -28.03 -5.43
N ALA A 1052 15.18 -28.96 -5.68
CA ALA A 1052 14.35 -28.97 -6.88
C ALA A 1052 15.20 -28.89 -8.16
N ASN A 1053 15.02 -27.83 -8.96
CA ASN A 1053 15.74 -27.61 -10.22
C ASN A 1053 16.98 -26.72 -10.06
N TYR A 1054 17.35 -26.33 -8.84
CA TYR A 1054 18.46 -25.40 -8.60
C TYR A 1054 19.66 -26.11 -8.01
N ILE A 1055 20.81 -25.89 -8.62
CA ILE A 1055 22.10 -26.24 -8.07
C ILE A 1055 22.83 -24.94 -7.74
N ILE A 1056 23.32 -24.78 -6.52
CA ILE A 1056 24.18 -23.65 -6.14
C ILE A 1056 25.58 -24.13 -5.78
N TRP A 1057 26.59 -23.28 -5.96
CA TRP A 1057 27.98 -23.56 -5.56
C TRP A 1057 28.76 -22.27 -5.32
N LEU A 1058 29.94 -22.39 -4.69
CA LEU A 1058 30.93 -21.31 -4.62
C LEU A 1058 31.83 -21.33 -5.86
N ASP A 1059 32.02 -20.17 -6.48
CA ASP A 1059 32.78 -19.97 -7.70
C ASP A 1059 33.90 -18.95 -7.50
N PHE A 1060 35.12 -19.28 -7.94
CA PHE A 1060 36.31 -18.45 -7.75
C PHE A 1060 36.74 -17.67 -9.00
N ARG A 1061 35.87 -17.48 -10.00
CA ARG A 1061 36.22 -16.84 -11.28
C ARG A 1061 36.58 -15.34 -11.17
N ASP A 1062 36.11 -14.66 -10.13
CA ASP A 1062 36.32 -13.23 -9.88
C ASP A 1062 37.37 -12.94 -8.80
N SER A 1063 38.18 -13.94 -8.42
CA SER A 1063 39.15 -13.91 -7.30
C SER A 1063 38.53 -13.86 -5.90
N ASN A 1064 37.20 -13.89 -5.77
CA ASN A 1064 36.45 -14.08 -4.51
C ASN A 1064 35.62 -15.37 -4.60
N SER A 1065 35.08 -15.87 -3.48
CA SER A 1065 34.14 -17.00 -3.50
C SER A 1065 32.72 -16.51 -3.70
N SER A 1066 32.28 -16.30 -4.94
CA SER A 1066 30.93 -15.83 -5.25
C SER A 1066 29.95 -17.00 -5.36
N VAL A 1067 28.71 -16.85 -4.85
CA VAL A 1067 27.68 -17.91 -4.94
C VAL A 1067 27.06 -17.87 -6.33
N TYR A 1068 27.13 -18.97 -7.06
CA TYR A 1068 26.52 -19.16 -8.37
C TYR A 1068 25.35 -20.12 -8.27
N MET A 1069 24.38 -19.94 -9.15
CA MET A 1069 23.22 -20.78 -9.29
C MET A 1069 23.09 -21.26 -10.74
N HIS A 1070 22.66 -22.51 -10.90
CA HIS A 1070 22.30 -23.11 -12.17
C HIS A 1070 20.89 -23.67 -12.08
N ASN A 1071 20.06 -23.32 -13.06
CA ASN A 1071 18.72 -23.84 -13.21
C ASN A 1071 18.74 -25.01 -14.21
N LEU A 1072 18.40 -26.21 -13.72
CA LEU A 1072 18.35 -27.44 -14.51
C LEU A 1072 17.26 -27.44 -15.59
N ALA A 1073 16.21 -26.64 -15.45
CA ALA A 1073 15.14 -26.54 -16.43
C ALA A 1073 15.53 -25.65 -17.62
N SER A 1074 16.08 -24.45 -17.35
CA SER A 1074 16.46 -23.50 -18.41
C SER A 1074 17.88 -23.70 -18.94
N GLY A 1075 18.77 -24.33 -18.15
CA GLY A 1075 20.19 -24.45 -18.44
C GLY A 1075 21.00 -23.18 -18.18
N GLU A 1076 20.38 -22.14 -17.61
CA GLU A 1076 21.04 -20.87 -17.31
C GLU A 1076 21.97 -20.98 -16.09
N GLU A 1077 23.12 -20.31 -16.16
CA GLU A 1077 24.08 -20.15 -15.06
C GLU A 1077 24.23 -18.66 -14.75
N MET A 1078 24.03 -18.26 -13.49
CA MET A 1078 24.12 -16.86 -13.08
C MET A 1078 24.70 -16.69 -11.67
N PRO A 1079 25.40 -15.57 -11.38
CA PRO A 1079 25.82 -15.24 -10.01
C PRO A 1079 24.64 -14.72 -9.19
N LEU A 1080 24.48 -15.21 -7.97
CA LEU A 1080 23.51 -14.67 -7.00
C LEU A 1080 23.99 -13.36 -6.37
N ILE A 1081 25.31 -13.09 -6.37
CA ILE A 1081 25.88 -11.83 -5.85
C ILE A 1081 27.28 -11.56 -6.42
N TYR A 1082 27.58 -10.27 -6.67
CA TYR A 1082 28.96 -9.77 -6.81
C TYR A 1082 29.34 -9.01 -5.53
N SER A 1083 30.21 -9.58 -4.70
CA SER A 1083 30.71 -8.88 -3.51
C SER A 1083 32.17 -9.24 -3.25
N SER A 1084 32.95 -8.25 -2.80
CA SER A 1084 34.37 -8.39 -2.48
C SER A 1084 34.68 -9.23 -1.24
N SER A 1085 33.66 -9.65 -0.49
CA SER A 1085 33.83 -10.46 0.73
C SER A 1085 33.84 -11.96 0.41
N LEU A 1086 34.57 -12.76 1.18
CA LEU A 1086 34.52 -14.22 1.03
C LEU A 1086 33.18 -14.76 1.52
N LYS A 1087 32.54 -15.61 0.71
CA LYS A 1087 31.40 -16.44 1.11
C LYS A 1087 31.81 -17.88 1.37
N ASN A 1088 31.09 -18.56 2.26
CA ASN A 1088 31.34 -19.97 2.59
C ASN A 1088 30.04 -20.69 2.98
N ASN A 1089 30.09 -22.04 2.98
CA ASN A 1089 29.01 -22.93 3.43
C ASN A 1089 27.62 -22.52 2.89
N PRO A 1090 27.43 -22.53 1.56
CA PRO A 1090 26.11 -22.28 0.99
C PRO A 1090 25.16 -23.45 1.28
N ASP A 1091 23.88 -23.15 1.47
CA ASP A 1091 22.81 -24.14 1.51
C ASP A 1091 21.55 -23.60 0.81
N ILE A 1092 20.66 -24.49 0.38
CA ILE A 1092 19.49 -24.17 -0.43
C ILE A 1092 18.26 -24.96 -0.01
N GLY A 1093 17.15 -24.25 0.15
CA GLY A 1093 15.85 -24.83 0.47
C GLY A 1093 14.72 -24.14 -0.27
N LYS A 1094 13.50 -24.56 0.01
CA LYS A 1094 12.29 -24.10 -0.71
C LYS A 1094 12.14 -22.58 -0.82
N GLU A 1095 12.46 -21.86 0.25
CA GLU A 1095 12.25 -20.41 0.31
C GLU A 1095 13.48 -19.63 -0.19
N GLY A 1096 14.68 -20.23 -0.22
CA GLY A 1096 15.90 -19.46 -0.41
C GLY A 1096 17.20 -20.22 -0.34
N ALA A 1097 18.27 -19.51 -0.70
CA ALA A 1097 19.65 -19.89 -0.45
C ALA A 1097 20.20 -19.09 0.73
N VAL A 1098 21.06 -19.73 1.53
CA VAL A 1098 21.76 -19.13 2.67
C VAL A 1098 23.25 -19.35 2.53
N TRP A 1099 24.06 -18.44 3.07
CA TRP A 1099 25.51 -18.58 3.12
C TRP A 1099 26.12 -17.68 4.19
N GLU A 1100 27.39 -17.90 4.50
CA GLU A 1100 28.17 -17.05 5.39
C GLU A 1100 28.89 -15.95 4.63
N ILE A 1101 29.07 -14.77 5.23
CA ILE A 1101 29.97 -13.73 4.71
C ILE A 1101 30.95 -13.29 5.80
N TYR A 1102 32.24 -13.30 5.47
CA TYR A 1102 33.28 -12.71 6.31
C TYR A 1102 33.28 -11.18 6.18
N SER A 1103 33.42 -10.48 7.30
CA SER A 1103 33.74 -9.05 7.27
C SER A 1103 35.06 -8.81 6.52
N ALA A 1104 35.23 -7.64 5.91
CA ALA A 1104 36.42 -7.35 5.08
C ALA A 1104 37.75 -7.47 5.85
N ASP A 1105 37.72 -7.36 7.18
CA ASP A 1105 38.85 -7.52 8.08
C ASP A 1105 38.90 -8.88 8.79
N TYR A 1106 38.02 -9.83 8.41
CA TYR A 1106 37.89 -11.17 8.99
C TYR A 1106 37.59 -11.16 10.50
N SER A 1107 37.06 -10.06 11.01
CA SER A 1107 36.72 -9.88 12.42
C SER A 1107 35.32 -10.34 12.79
N ASN A 1108 34.44 -10.63 11.81
CA ASN A 1108 33.13 -11.24 12.01
C ASN A 1108 32.72 -12.19 10.87
N VAL A 1109 31.81 -13.13 11.16
CA VAL A 1109 31.09 -13.96 10.17
C VAL A 1109 29.60 -13.86 10.46
N ASP A 1110 28.83 -13.49 9.45
CA ASP A 1110 27.37 -13.33 9.53
C ASP A 1110 26.66 -14.21 8.50
N VAL A 1111 25.44 -14.65 8.82
CA VAL A 1111 24.58 -15.43 7.92
C VAL A 1111 23.75 -14.50 7.04
N TYR A 1112 23.76 -14.75 5.75
CA TYR A 1112 22.99 -14.04 4.75
C TYR A 1112 22.00 -14.97 4.08
N TYR A 1113 20.88 -14.40 3.68
CA TYR A 1113 19.79 -15.08 2.99
C TYR A 1113 19.44 -14.34 1.70
N GLN A 1114 19.14 -15.13 0.68
CA GLN A 1114 18.57 -14.66 -0.57
C GLN A 1114 17.39 -15.57 -0.90
N SER A 1115 16.22 -15.00 -1.14
CA SER A 1115 15.08 -15.77 -1.64
C SER A 1115 15.45 -16.41 -2.97
N LEU A 1116 15.05 -17.68 -3.14
CA LEU A 1116 15.20 -18.33 -4.41
C LEU A 1116 14.14 -17.79 -5.34
N PRO A 1117 14.40 -17.83 -6.65
CA PRO A 1117 13.32 -17.96 -7.60
C PRO A 1117 12.32 -19.05 -7.22
N LEU A 1118 11.09 -18.68 -6.91
CA LEU A 1118 10.00 -19.64 -6.78
C LEU A 1118 9.50 -20.01 -8.17
N CYS A 1119 9.30 -21.30 -8.43
CA CYS A 1119 8.75 -21.74 -9.71
C CYS A 1119 7.30 -21.26 -9.84
N GLY A 1120 7.00 -20.53 -10.93
CA GLY A 1120 5.72 -19.84 -11.09
C GLY A 1120 5.56 -18.59 -10.25
N ASP A 1121 6.63 -18.08 -9.63
CA ASP A 1121 6.70 -16.73 -9.05
C ASP A 1121 7.25 -15.78 -10.12
N ALA A 1122 6.43 -15.60 -11.15
CA ALA A 1122 6.76 -14.89 -12.37
C ALA A 1122 7.18 -13.44 -12.11
N ASP A 1123 6.62 -12.81 -11.09
CA ASP A 1123 6.90 -11.43 -10.70
C ASP A 1123 8.03 -11.28 -9.66
N ALA A 1124 8.61 -12.40 -9.21
CA ALA A 1124 9.68 -12.48 -8.23
C ALA A 1124 9.35 -11.84 -6.86
N ASN A 1125 8.07 -11.80 -6.48
CA ASN A 1125 7.62 -11.27 -5.20
C ASN A 1125 7.82 -12.24 -4.01
N GLY A 1126 8.23 -13.48 -4.28
CA GLY A 1126 8.49 -14.50 -3.27
C GLY A 1126 7.26 -15.32 -2.89
N THR A 1127 6.18 -15.28 -3.68
CA THR A 1127 4.97 -16.10 -3.49
C THR A 1127 4.40 -16.53 -4.83
N VAL A 1128 3.81 -17.73 -4.91
CA VAL A 1128 3.15 -18.22 -6.14
C VAL A 1128 1.65 -18.03 -6.00
N ASN A 1129 1.12 -17.00 -6.64
CA ASN A 1129 -0.25 -16.54 -6.53
C ASN A 1129 -0.77 -15.94 -7.85
N ILE A 1130 -1.96 -15.33 -7.82
CA ILE A 1130 -2.60 -14.77 -9.03
C ILE A 1130 -1.78 -13.63 -9.69
N SER A 1131 -0.96 -12.91 -8.93
CA SER A 1131 -0.07 -11.87 -9.46
C SER A 1131 0.96 -12.46 -10.43
N ASP A 1132 1.39 -13.71 -10.22
CA ASP A 1132 2.32 -14.38 -11.12
C ASP A 1132 1.67 -14.83 -12.41
N ALA A 1133 0.43 -15.32 -12.35
CA ALA A 1133 -0.35 -15.58 -13.55
C ALA A 1133 -0.55 -14.29 -14.35
N THR A 1134 -0.79 -13.18 -13.65
CA THR A 1134 -0.93 -11.85 -14.24
C THR A 1134 0.41 -11.36 -14.81
N TYR A 1135 1.53 -11.67 -14.18
CA TYR A 1135 2.86 -11.33 -14.66
C TYR A 1135 3.27 -12.16 -15.89
N LEU A 1136 2.93 -13.45 -15.91
CA LEU A 1136 3.09 -14.29 -17.10
C LEU A 1136 2.19 -13.84 -18.23
N ILE A 1137 0.95 -13.46 -17.95
CA ILE A 1137 0.09 -12.82 -18.95
C ILE A 1137 0.81 -11.59 -19.50
N GLY A 1138 1.25 -10.68 -18.63
CA GLY A 1138 1.97 -9.48 -19.04
C GLY A 1138 3.21 -9.79 -19.89
N TYR A 1139 4.04 -10.78 -19.55
CA TYR A 1139 5.20 -11.15 -20.37
C TYR A 1139 4.84 -11.86 -21.68
N VAL A 1140 3.88 -12.79 -21.66
CA VAL A 1140 3.39 -13.47 -22.86
C VAL A 1140 2.84 -12.47 -23.87
N PHE A 1141 2.39 -11.31 -23.39
CA PHE A 1141 1.92 -10.18 -24.16
C PHE A 1141 2.91 -9.00 -24.24
N GLY A 1142 4.17 -9.16 -23.79
CA GLY A 1142 5.28 -8.20 -23.97
C GLY A 1142 5.54 -7.18 -22.85
N ASN A 1143 4.55 -6.91 -22.00
CA ASN A 1143 4.54 -5.82 -21.02
C ASN A 1143 5.44 -6.00 -19.78
N ASN A 1144 5.97 -7.21 -19.54
CA ASN A 1144 6.83 -7.51 -18.40
C ASN A 1144 8.21 -7.98 -18.86
N ALA A 1145 9.24 -7.70 -18.06
CA ALA A 1145 10.55 -8.33 -18.24
C ALA A 1145 10.43 -9.86 -18.16
N VAL A 1146 11.43 -10.58 -18.71
CA VAL A 1146 11.45 -12.06 -18.72
C VAL A 1146 11.08 -12.62 -17.33
N PRO A 1147 9.93 -13.33 -17.20
CA PRO A 1147 9.39 -13.79 -15.94
C PRO A 1147 10.32 -14.72 -15.25
N TYR A 1148 10.37 -14.55 -13.94
CA TYR A 1148 11.13 -15.44 -13.10
C TYR A 1148 10.40 -16.78 -13.04
N HIS A 1149 10.98 -17.82 -13.63
CA HIS A 1149 10.39 -19.17 -13.65
C HIS A 1149 8.99 -19.24 -14.25
N GLY A 1150 8.80 -18.50 -15.34
CA GLY A 1150 7.54 -18.46 -16.05
C GLY A 1150 7.19 -19.66 -16.91
N ASP A 1151 8.13 -20.58 -17.12
CA ASP A 1151 7.90 -21.85 -17.84
C ASP A 1151 7.42 -22.89 -16.83
N VAL A 1152 6.19 -22.69 -16.33
CA VAL A 1152 5.64 -23.47 -15.23
C VAL A 1152 5.16 -24.85 -15.65
N ASP A 1153 5.01 -25.11 -16.95
CA ASP A 1153 4.72 -26.45 -17.49
C ASP A 1153 5.98 -27.20 -17.98
N ALA A 1154 7.15 -26.54 -17.92
CA ALA A 1154 8.47 -27.06 -18.27
C ALA A 1154 8.60 -27.55 -19.73
N ASN A 1155 7.91 -26.90 -20.66
CA ASN A 1155 7.98 -27.23 -22.08
C ASN A 1155 9.16 -26.54 -22.82
N GLY A 1156 9.90 -25.67 -22.13
CA GLY A 1156 11.02 -24.90 -22.67
C GLY A 1156 10.62 -23.57 -23.31
N LYS A 1157 9.36 -23.12 -23.13
CA LYS A 1157 8.83 -21.86 -23.66
C LYS A 1157 7.85 -21.26 -22.67
N ILE A 1158 8.08 -20.01 -22.29
CA ILE A 1158 7.13 -19.23 -21.50
C ILE A 1158 6.05 -18.69 -22.45
N ASN A 1159 4.83 -19.22 -22.35
CA ASN A 1159 3.71 -18.86 -23.23
C ASN A 1159 2.36 -18.99 -22.50
N ILE A 1160 1.24 -18.84 -23.23
CA ILE A 1160 -0.10 -18.90 -22.63
C ILE A 1160 -0.41 -20.25 -21.95
N SER A 1161 0.25 -21.34 -22.35
CA SER A 1161 0.11 -22.64 -21.69
C SER A 1161 0.57 -22.59 -20.23
N ASP A 1162 1.63 -21.84 -19.94
CA ASP A 1162 2.15 -21.64 -18.60
C ASP A 1162 1.19 -20.82 -17.73
N VAL A 1163 0.57 -19.79 -18.29
CA VAL A 1163 -0.48 -19.02 -17.61
C VAL A 1163 -1.62 -19.94 -17.16
N VAL A 1164 -2.13 -20.77 -18.08
CA VAL A 1164 -3.24 -21.70 -17.79
C VAL A 1164 -2.82 -22.76 -16.77
N TYR A 1165 -1.58 -23.26 -16.88
CA TYR A 1165 -1.03 -24.26 -15.97
C TYR A 1165 -0.88 -23.71 -14.55
N LEU A 1166 -0.38 -22.47 -14.43
CA LEU A 1166 -0.19 -21.75 -13.18
C LEU A 1166 -1.52 -21.42 -12.50
N ILE A 1167 -2.50 -20.91 -13.25
CA ILE A 1167 -3.87 -20.66 -12.75
C ILE A 1167 -4.49 -21.95 -12.22
N GLY A 1168 -4.35 -23.06 -12.95
CA GLY A 1168 -4.84 -24.37 -12.50
C GLY A 1168 -4.25 -24.77 -11.14
N TYR A 1169 -2.94 -24.59 -10.95
CA TYR A 1169 -2.27 -24.85 -9.68
C TYR A 1169 -2.75 -23.93 -8.55
N ILE A 1170 -2.88 -22.62 -8.80
CA ILE A 1170 -3.34 -21.62 -7.83
C ILE A 1170 -4.74 -21.97 -7.30
N PHE A 1171 -5.63 -22.47 -8.16
CA PHE A 1171 -6.99 -22.86 -7.79
C PHE A 1171 -7.13 -24.33 -7.33
N GLY A 1172 -6.01 -25.01 -7.06
CA GLY A 1172 -5.98 -26.30 -6.38
C GLY A 1172 -6.10 -27.54 -7.29
N ALA A 1173 -5.75 -27.42 -8.58
CA ALA A 1173 -5.48 -28.60 -9.40
C ALA A 1173 -4.18 -29.29 -8.94
N ASP A 1174 -4.13 -30.62 -9.02
CA ASP A 1174 -2.92 -31.42 -8.74
C ASP A 1174 -1.90 -31.32 -9.90
N ASN A 1175 -1.49 -30.09 -10.25
CA ASN A 1175 -0.54 -29.78 -11.32
C ASN A 1175 0.80 -29.35 -10.72
N PRO A 1176 1.82 -30.23 -10.60
CA PRO A 1176 3.11 -29.81 -10.10
C PRO A 1176 3.78 -28.85 -11.10
N LEU A 1177 4.14 -27.65 -10.63
CA LEU A 1177 4.82 -26.63 -11.44
C LEU A 1177 6.28 -27.00 -11.74
N CYS A 1178 6.77 -26.55 -12.90
CA CYS A 1178 8.11 -26.75 -13.46
C CYS A 1178 8.63 -28.19 -13.41
N LYS A 1179 7.73 -29.18 -13.53
CA LYS A 1179 8.12 -30.58 -13.72
C LYS A 1179 8.04 -30.93 -15.20
N PRO A 1180 9.13 -31.44 -15.82
CA PRO A 1180 9.03 -31.95 -17.19
C PRO A 1180 7.94 -33.04 -17.23
N GLN A 1181 7.01 -32.94 -18.18
CA GLN A 1181 5.99 -33.97 -18.40
C GLN A 1181 6.68 -35.35 -18.38
N GLU A 1182 6.23 -36.22 -17.47
CA GLU A 1182 6.73 -37.58 -17.39
C GLU A 1182 6.66 -38.23 -18.76
N ALA A 1183 7.83 -38.56 -19.32
CA ALA A 1183 7.89 -39.42 -20.49
C ALA A 1183 7.25 -40.75 -20.12
N TYR A 1184 6.01 -40.96 -20.60
CA TYR A 1184 5.31 -42.24 -20.70
C TYR A 1184 5.49 -43.17 -19.48
N ASN A 1185 4.58 -43.08 -18.51
CA ASN A 1185 4.44 -44.10 -17.47
C ASN A 1185 3.52 -45.24 -17.97
N PRO A 1186 4.06 -46.43 -18.29
CA PRO A 1186 3.25 -47.57 -18.74
C PRO A 1186 2.46 -48.25 -17.60
N GLU A 1187 2.71 -47.90 -16.33
CA GLU A 1187 2.08 -48.56 -15.17
C GLU A 1187 0.74 -47.90 -14.78
N ALA A 1188 0.46 -46.67 -15.22
CA ALA A 1188 -0.79 -45.96 -14.90
C ALA A 1188 -2.04 -46.52 -15.63
N TYR A 1189 -1.85 -47.39 -16.63
CA TYR A 1189 -2.92 -47.85 -17.53
C TYR A 1189 -3.12 -49.37 -17.59
N GLU A 1190 -2.60 -50.13 -16.61
CA GLU A 1190 -2.70 -51.61 -16.59
C GLU A 1190 -4.14 -52.16 -16.71
N ASN A 1191 -5.16 -51.32 -16.48
CA ASN A 1191 -6.57 -51.71 -16.48
C ASN A 1191 -7.40 -51.14 -17.65
N TRP A 1192 -6.78 -50.43 -18.61
CA TRP A 1192 -7.50 -49.87 -19.75
C TRP A 1192 -7.64 -50.89 -20.87
N THR A 1193 -8.84 -50.96 -21.45
CA THR A 1193 -9.07 -51.76 -22.65
C THR A 1193 -8.48 -51.07 -23.87
N GLN A 1194 -8.13 -51.85 -24.90
CA GLN A 1194 -7.51 -51.31 -26.13
C GLN A 1194 -8.38 -50.21 -26.79
N ASP A 1195 -9.69 -50.31 -26.69
CA ASP A 1195 -10.64 -49.31 -27.20
C ASP A 1195 -10.57 -47.98 -26.41
N GLN A 1196 -10.25 -48.01 -25.11
CA GLN A 1196 -10.09 -46.81 -24.29
C GLN A 1196 -8.76 -46.09 -24.58
N VAL A 1197 -7.72 -46.86 -24.89
CA VAL A 1197 -6.44 -46.31 -25.35
C VAL A 1197 -6.59 -45.68 -26.73
N GLU A 1198 -7.32 -46.32 -27.65
CA GLU A 1198 -7.57 -45.76 -28.99
C GLU A 1198 -8.48 -44.51 -28.96
N ALA A 1199 -9.46 -44.47 -28.06
CA ALA A 1199 -10.31 -43.27 -27.87
C ALA A 1199 -9.52 -42.08 -27.31
N TYR A 1200 -8.65 -42.32 -26.33
CA TYR A 1200 -7.77 -41.29 -25.76
C TYR A 1200 -6.76 -40.78 -26.80
N LEU A 1201 -6.18 -41.68 -27.60
CA LEU A 1201 -5.27 -41.30 -28.70
C LEU A 1201 -5.97 -40.52 -29.82
N GLN A 1202 -7.26 -40.79 -30.06
CA GLN A 1202 -8.07 -39.99 -30.99
C GLN A 1202 -8.37 -38.59 -30.44
N GLU A 1203 -8.63 -38.47 -29.14
CA GLU A 1203 -8.86 -37.20 -28.46
C GLU A 1203 -7.60 -36.33 -28.48
N GLN A 1204 -6.43 -36.92 -28.20
CA GLN A 1204 -5.12 -36.25 -28.25
C GLN A 1204 -4.60 -35.93 -29.67
N GLN A 1205 -5.14 -36.56 -30.72
CA GLN A 1205 -4.85 -36.18 -32.11
C GLN A 1205 -5.80 -35.10 -32.65
N SER A 1206 -6.86 -34.78 -31.89
CA SER A 1206 -7.85 -33.76 -32.23
C SER A 1206 -7.69 -32.45 -31.45
N GLN A 1207 -6.89 -32.48 -30.39
CA GLN A 1207 -6.27 -31.32 -29.74
C GLN A 1207 -4.92 -31.04 -30.41
#